data_AF-A0A2E0WCS5-F1
#
_entry.id   AF-A0A2E0WCS5-F1
#
_cell.length_a   1.000
_cell.length_b   1.000
_cell.length_c   1.000
_cell.angle_alpha   90.00
_cell.angle_beta   90.00
_cell.angle_gamma   90.00
#
_symmetry.space_group_name_H-M   'P 1'
#
loop_
_entity.id
_entity.type
_entity.pdbx_description
1 polymer ?
#
loop_
_entity_poly.entity_id
_entity_poly.type
_entity_poly.pdbx_seq_one_letter_code
_entity_poly.pdbx_strand_id
1 'polypeptide(L)'
;MTRTRRAAMRALPLALSVALVTTGQLVMPAHASIAPSQADEEPLQPDDGLLQADLSEMQAARDAAMDKFREARGKAREMKREVKQNRIEVADARRIVSQYARAVYMNGPTDLSVLASMIDTDSPGDIARLADEALRVGSHKDDQFDDASELLNRNEEIKVAAESAEQAAAATLQSIDNQINGLRREMADGLEAWAKHLAGQGAMFTLEQAKLNGEAAASWAKYLSQLANWKVPSISVKDLKRNRLPDKMVVRKGNPGVAYWRNPKSDKWTAVLPERTVASVTYAVSRMGAAYKWRENSEEVMDCAALTDRAWNIPAIPRSKRTDERPLPAGGVIGVAQRTKLLPSNKLSLGDWVFLSDKKRGVNHVGIVVRPDLMVASDGTTGAVNTIEIPKNRVWKVGRPALKSPKKKNAVPKPTKKPFQCGSDPRDAVTLPDGKILGNLNSCPPSAVFGEFNMQPAALRGGRCAAAIWPQIPVIGGYRPDALPDHPSGRALDLMLPEGCSTEPKNAKLGDAIAIFFMQNAGKLDVQYIIWNQKIWIAGSEAIPPTEWRGMSSRGSCTANHVDHVHVSFNGFNVAPTPESDPDSDDAVDEDGGKDKPTGKPSKDSDGKNQIDPDAVGDGLGVEKPTTSDPAPVNSPSTE
;
A
#
# COMPACT_ATOMS: atom_id res chain seq x y z
N MET A 1 -6.89 26.04 71.70
CA MET A 1 -7.11 24.96 70.71
C MET A 1 -6.53 25.38 69.36
N THR A 2 -5.24 25.17 69.16
CA THR A 2 -4.55 25.41 67.87
C THR A 2 -3.83 24.13 67.53
N ARG A 3 -4.39 23.36 66.59
CA ARG A 3 -3.84 22.10 66.09
C ARG A 3 -2.47 22.38 65.48
N THR A 4 -1.40 22.01 66.18
CA THR A 4 -0.09 21.78 65.59
C THR A 4 -0.26 20.65 64.57
N ARG A 5 -0.32 21.00 63.28
CA ARG A 5 -0.09 20.04 62.22
C ARG A 5 1.37 19.59 62.40
N ARG A 6 1.59 18.44 63.07
CA ARG A 6 2.77 17.63 62.81
C ARG A 6 2.84 17.51 61.30
N ALA A 7 3.80 18.16 60.66
CA ALA A 7 4.25 17.74 59.36
C ALA A 7 4.84 16.35 59.60
N ALA A 8 3.98 15.33 59.55
CA ALA A 8 4.44 13.98 59.32
C ALA A 8 5.18 14.08 57.98
N MET A 9 6.51 14.17 58.03
CA MET A 9 7.35 13.71 56.92
C MET A 9 6.87 12.29 56.67
N ARG A 10 5.94 12.16 55.73
CA ARG A 10 5.52 10.87 55.22
C ARG A 10 6.73 10.36 54.44
N ALA A 11 7.67 9.75 55.14
CA ALA A 11 8.48 8.69 54.57
C ALA A 11 7.49 7.59 54.17
N LEU A 12 6.90 7.73 52.97
CA LEU A 12 6.26 6.61 52.33
C LEU A 12 7.41 5.64 52.02
N PRO A 13 7.34 4.37 52.45
CA PRO A 13 8.22 3.37 51.89
C PRO A 13 7.77 3.17 50.45
N LEU A 14 8.29 3.96 49.51
CA LEU A 14 8.28 3.56 48.12
C LEU A 14 9.31 2.45 48.02
N ALA A 15 8.84 1.21 48.21
CA ALA A 15 9.53 0.04 47.73
C ALA A 15 9.66 0.20 46.20
N LEU A 16 10.75 0.85 45.78
CA LEU A 16 11.17 0.81 44.40
C LEU A 16 11.68 -0.60 44.18
N SER A 17 10.77 -1.50 43.84
CA SER A 17 11.15 -2.76 43.23
C SER A 17 11.96 -2.37 42.00
N VAL A 18 13.29 -2.41 42.13
CA VAL A 18 14.18 -2.64 40.99
C VAL A 18 13.76 -4.02 40.52
N ALA A 19 12.69 -4.07 39.73
CA ALA A 19 12.55 -5.14 38.79
C ALA A 19 13.83 -5.02 37.98
N LEU A 20 14.81 -5.89 38.26
CA LEU A 20 15.71 -6.31 37.20
C LEU A 20 14.78 -6.56 36.04
N VAL A 21 14.85 -5.67 35.05
CA VAL A 21 14.38 -6.02 33.72
C VAL A 21 15.30 -7.16 33.39
N THR A 22 14.86 -8.38 33.72
CA THR A 22 15.38 -9.55 33.08
C THR A 22 15.21 -9.20 31.63
N THR A 23 16.34 -8.96 30.97
CA THR A 23 16.44 -9.09 29.55
C THR A 23 16.02 -10.53 29.32
N GLY A 24 14.71 -10.77 29.23
CA GLY A 24 14.19 -11.83 28.43
C GLY A 24 14.78 -11.52 27.09
N GLN A 25 15.95 -12.11 26.80
CA GLN A 25 16.33 -12.37 25.45
C GLN A 25 15.10 -13.09 24.91
N LEU A 26 14.28 -12.36 24.15
CA LEU A 26 13.50 -12.99 23.10
C LEU A 26 14.56 -13.59 22.18
N VAL A 27 15.05 -14.76 22.57
CA VAL A 27 15.78 -15.67 21.70
C VAL A 27 14.72 -16.14 20.72
N MET A 28 14.54 -15.36 19.66
CA MET A 28 13.96 -15.90 18.44
C MET A 28 14.90 -17.02 17.98
N PRO A 29 14.36 -18.12 17.44
CA PRO A 29 15.22 -19.14 16.83
C PRO A 29 16.13 -18.45 15.82
N ALA A 30 17.40 -18.85 15.82
CA ALA A 30 18.35 -18.41 14.81
C ALA A 30 17.71 -18.65 13.43
N HIS A 31 17.53 -17.60 12.66
CA HIS A 31 17.14 -17.73 11.26
C HIS A 31 18.26 -18.54 10.63
N ALA A 32 17.94 -19.75 10.16
CA ALA A 32 18.86 -20.52 9.36
C ALA A 32 19.26 -19.63 8.18
N SER A 33 20.55 -19.27 8.13
CA SER A 33 21.11 -18.62 6.96
C SER A 33 20.91 -19.61 5.82
N ILE A 34 19.96 -19.33 4.93
CA ILE A 34 19.78 -20.10 3.71
C ILE A 34 21.03 -19.80 2.88
N ALA A 35 21.96 -20.74 2.86
CA ALA A 35 23.03 -20.76 1.89
C ALA A 35 22.39 -20.99 0.51
N PRO A 36 22.81 -20.29 -0.55
CA PRO A 36 22.24 -20.49 -1.86
C PRO A 36 22.69 -21.86 -2.37
N SER A 37 21.78 -22.84 -2.41
CA SER A 37 21.97 -24.01 -3.27
C SER A 37 21.49 -23.63 -4.67
N GLN A 38 22.40 -23.66 -5.63
CA GLN A 38 22.05 -23.54 -7.04
C GLN A 38 21.23 -24.75 -7.47
N ALA A 39 19.91 -24.55 -7.49
CA ALA A 39 18.96 -25.28 -8.31
C ALA A 39 18.01 -24.21 -8.84
N ASP A 40 17.50 -24.39 -10.07
CA ASP A 40 16.64 -23.45 -10.76
C ASP A 40 15.37 -23.14 -9.93
N GLU A 41 15.46 -22.14 -9.06
CA GLU A 41 14.36 -21.72 -8.18
C GLU A 41 13.49 -20.72 -8.92
N GLU A 42 12.29 -21.18 -9.31
CA GLU A 42 11.14 -20.31 -9.51
C GLU A 42 11.09 -19.33 -8.32
N PRO A 43 11.17 -18.00 -8.52
CA PRO A 43 11.33 -17.08 -7.39
C PRO A 43 10.08 -17.19 -6.52
N LEU A 44 10.27 -17.78 -5.34
CA LEU A 44 9.26 -17.99 -4.32
C LEU A 44 8.49 -16.68 -4.11
N GLN A 45 7.16 -16.74 -4.12
CA GLN A 45 6.35 -15.68 -3.50
C GLN A 45 7.04 -15.31 -2.18
N PRO A 46 7.24 -14.01 -1.89
CA PRO A 46 7.99 -13.62 -0.70
C PRO A 46 7.42 -14.40 0.49
N ASP A 47 8.27 -14.96 1.37
CA ASP A 47 7.85 -15.72 2.57
C ASP A 47 7.14 -14.78 3.56
N ASP A 48 6.00 -14.31 3.10
CA ASP A 48 5.22 -13.19 3.57
C ASP A 48 4.50 -13.60 4.85
N GLY A 49 4.25 -14.89 5.01
CA GLY A 49 3.77 -15.51 6.23
C GLY A 49 4.70 -15.27 7.41
N LEU A 50 6.01 -15.54 7.27
CA LEU A 50 7.01 -15.39 8.34
C LEU A 50 7.28 -13.91 8.62
N LEU A 51 7.77 -13.16 7.63
CA LEU A 51 8.21 -11.78 7.84
C LEU A 51 7.08 -10.85 8.32
N GLN A 52 5.83 -11.07 7.88
CA GLN A 52 4.70 -10.27 8.37
C GLN A 52 4.25 -10.70 9.77
N ALA A 53 4.37 -11.98 10.14
CA ALA A 53 4.10 -12.44 11.49
C ALA A 53 5.13 -11.87 12.48
N ASP A 54 6.41 -11.98 12.15
CA ASP A 54 7.52 -11.46 12.96
C ASP A 54 7.40 -9.94 13.11
N LEU A 55 7.09 -9.24 12.03
CA LEU A 55 6.87 -7.79 12.10
C LEU A 55 5.70 -7.45 13.03
N SER A 56 4.60 -8.20 12.98
CA SER A 56 3.42 -7.96 13.83
C SER A 56 3.69 -8.28 15.30
N GLU A 57 4.46 -9.33 15.58
CA GLU A 57 4.90 -9.67 16.93
C GLU A 57 5.88 -8.63 17.49
N MET A 58 6.87 -8.22 16.69
CA MET A 58 7.81 -7.17 17.06
C MET A 58 7.11 -5.83 17.30
N GLN A 59 6.07 -5.52 16.53
CA GLN A 59 5.22 -4.34 16.77
C GLN A 59 4.50 -4.42 18.11
N ALA A 60 3.96 -5.59 18.49
CA ALA A 60 3.34 -5.79 19.79
C ALA A 60 4.36 -5.66 20.94
N ALA A 61 5.56 -6.25 20.78
CA ALA A 61 6.66 -6.12 21.73
C ALA A 61 7.10 -4.66 21.91
N ARG A 62 7.18 -3.92 20.80
CA ARG A 62 7.48 -2.49 20.80
C ARG A 62 6.42 -1.67 21.53
N ASP A 63 5.14 -1.93 21.28
CA ASP A 63 4.04 -1.24 21.96
C ASP A 63 4.11 -1.45 23.49
N ALA A 64 4.45 -2.66 23.93
CA ALA A 64 4.69 -2.96 25.34
C ALA A 64 5.93 -2.22 25.88
N ALA A 65 7.02 -2.19 25.13
CA ALA A 65 8.24 -1.46 25.50
C ALA A 65 8.01 0.06 25.58
N MET A 66 7.21 0.62 24.66
CA MET A 66 6.79 2.03 24.67
C MET A 66 5.97 2.37 25.92
N ASP A 67 5.02 1.50 26.31
CA ASP A 67 4.21 1.72 27.52
C ASP A 67 5.10 1.66 28.78
N LYS A 68 6.08 0.75 28.86
CA LYS A 68 7.09 0.70 29.94
C LYS A 68 7.98 1.95 29.96
N PHE A 69 8.47 2.40 28.80
CA PHE A 69 9.28 3.61 28.70
C PHE A 69 8.52 4.85 29.19
N ARG A 70 7.23 4.98 28.82
CA ARG A 70 6.37 6.08 29.29
C ARG A 70 6.17 6.04 30.80
N GLU A 71 5.99 4.86 31.39
CA GLU A 71 5.87 4.68 32.84
C GLU A 71 7.17 5.09 33.54
N ALA A 72 8.32 4.57 33.09
CA ALA A 72 9.63 4.91 33.65
C ALA A 72 9.93 6.42 33.58
N ARG A 73 9.65 7.04 32.42
CA ARG A 73 9.76 8.49 32.22
C ARG A 73 8.79 9.29 33.11
N GLY A 74 7.60 8.76 33.36
CA GLY A 74 6.63 9.35 34.28
C GLY A 74 7.17 9.39 35.71
N LYS A 75 7.65 8.24 36.21
CA LYS A 75 8.27 8.11 37.53
C LYS A 75 9.50 9.00 37.67
N ALA A 76 10.41 9.01 36.69
CA ALA A 76 11.58 9.87 36.71
C ALA A 76 11.21 11.37 36.78
N ARG A 77 10.14 11.80 36.09
CA ARG A 77 9.64 13.19 36.18
C ARG A 77 9.05 13.51 37.55
N GLU A 78 8.32 12.57 38.15
CA GLU A 78 7.76 12.72 39.50
C GLU A 78 8.88 12.82 40.54
N MET A 79 9.84 11.90 40.52
CA MET A 79 11.01 11.93 41.40
C MET A 79 11.80 13.24 41.26
N LYS A 80 12.00 13.74 40.02
CA LYS A 80 12.65 15.04 39.79
C LYS A 80 11.90 16.21 40.43
N ARG A 81 10.57 16.17 40.48
CA ARG A 81 9.76 17.20 41.14
C ARG A 81 9.89 17.09 42.66
N GLU A 82 9.86 15.87 43.19
CA GLU A 82 10.03 15.60 44.61
C GLU A 82 11.41 16.02 45.10
N VAL A 83 12.49 15.63 44.40
CA VAL A 83 13.86 16.08 44.71
C VAL A 83 13.95 17.61 44.70
N LYS A 84 13.30 18.27 43.73
CA LYS A 84 13.25 19.74 43.68
C LYS A 84 12.54 20.32 44.90
N GLN A 85 11.43 19.72 45.33
CA GLN A 85 10.67 20.15 46.50
C GLN A 85 11.46 19.94 47.79
N ASN A 86 12.05 18.76 47.96
CA ASN A 86 12.86 18.41 49.12
C ASN A 86 14.10 19.33 49.25
N ARG A 87 14.70 19.75 48.12
CA ARG A 87 15.77 20.77 48.13
C ARG A 87 15.29 22.14 48.65
N ILE A 88 14.04 22.52 48.42
CA ILE A 88 13.47 23.76 48.97
C ILE A 88 13.30 23.61 50.48
N GLU A 89 12.74 22.48 50.94
CA GLU A 89 12.52 22.21 52.37
C GLU A 89 13.84 22.18 53.15
N VAL A 90 14.89 21.58 52.58
CA VAL A 90 16.23 21.57 53.20
C VAL A 90 16.84 22.97 53.21
N ALA A 91 16.63 23.78 52.17
CA ALA A 91 17.08 25.17 52.17
C ALA A 91 16.38 26.00 53.26
N ASP A 92 15.10 25.73 53.53
CA ASP A 92 14.36 26.35 54.63
C ASP A 92 14.86 25.86 56.00
N ALA A 93 15.09 24.56 56.19
CA ALA A 93 15.67 24.00 57.40
C ALA A 93 17.06 24.61 57.71
N ARG A 94 17.92 24.69 56.69
CA ARG A 94 19.24 25.35 56.78
C ARG A 94 19.12 26.81 57.18
N ARG A 95 18.13 27.54 56.65
CA ARG A 95 17.89 28.95 57.03
C ARG A 95 17.53 29.07 58.51
N ILE A 96 16.65 28.21 59.00
CA ILE A 96 16.22 28.19 60.41
C ILE A 96 17.40 27.89 61.34
N VAL A 97 18.19 26.85 61.03
CA VAL A 97 19.40 26.49 61.79
C VAL A 97 20.43 27.63 61.73
N SER A 98 20.63 28.26 60.57
CA SER A 98 21.58 29.39 60.44
C SER A 98 21.14 30.62 61.23
N GLN A 99 19.83 30.92 61.27
CA GLN A 99 19.29 32.01 62.09
C GLN A 99 19.47 31.73 63.58
N TYR A 100 19.23 30.50 64.01
CA TYR A 100 19.48 30.07 65.38
C TYR A 100 20.96 30.16 65.75
N ALA A 101 21.85 29.59 64.93
CA ALA A 101 23.30 29.65 65.13
C ALA A 101 23.82 31.09 65.19
N ARG A 102 23.29 31.99 64.33
CA ARG A 102 23.62 33.43 64.38
C ARG A 102 23.13 34.09 65.67
N ALA A 103 21.94 33.76 66.15
CA ALA A 103 21.42 34.30 67.41
C ALA A 103 22.27 33.85 68.60
N VAL A 104 22.70 32.58 68.63
CA VAL A 104 23.63 32.00 69.61
C VAL A 104 25.02 32.64 69.51
N TYR A 105 25.50 32.97 68.31
CA TYR A 105 26.81 33.59 68.13
C TYR A 105 26.85 35.07 68.54
N MET A 106 25.85 35.86 68.12
CA MET A 106 25.84 37.32 68.31
C MET A 106 25.46 37.74 69.73
N ASN A 107 24.63 36.98 70.43
CA ASN A 107 24.16 37.33 71.78
C ASN A 107 24.97 36.64 72.89
N GLY A 108 26.06 35.94 72.54
CA GLY A 108 26.61 34.87 73.38
C GLY A 108 25.68 33.65 73.39
N PRO A 109 26.13 32.48 73.89
CA PRO A 109 25.27 31.31 73.91
C PRO A 109 23.96 31.71 74.57
N THR A 110 22.82 31.39 73.95
CA THR A 110 21.50 31.66 74.53
C THR A 110 21.36 31.02 75.91
N ASP A 111 22.25 30.07 76.24
CA ASP A 111 22.52 29.61 77.60
C ASP A 111 22.74 30.76 78.58
N LEU A 112 23.43 31.86 78.27
CA LEU A 112 23.63 32.96 79.23
C LEU A 112 22.37 33.79 79.48
N SER A 113 21.50 33.97 78.49
CA SER A 113 20.20 34.62 78.67
C SER A 113 19.15 33.70 79.32
N VAL A 114 19.20 32.40 79.01
CA VAL A 114 18.37 31.37 79.64
C VAL A 114 18.86 31.11 81.08
N LEU A 115 20.17 31.02 81.32
CA LEU A 115 20.82 31.01 82.64
C LEU A 115 20.50 32.29 83.41
N ALA A 116 20.52 33.46 82.78
CA ALA A 116 20.09 34.71 83.42
C ALA A 116 18.60 34.67 83.81
N SER A 117 17.73 34.11 82.98
CA SER A 117 16.31 33.91 83.32
C SER A 117 16.08 32.80 84.36
N MET A 118 16.99 31.84 84.50
CA MET A 118 16.99 30.81 85.55
C MET A 118 17.47 31.35 86.90
N ILE A 119 18.35 32.36 86.88
CA ILE A 119 18.80 33.09 88.07
C ILE A 119 17.71 34.02 88.61
N ASP A 120 16.77 34.45 87.76
CA ASP A 120 15.65 35.35 88.10
C ASP A 120 14.35 34.61 88.52
N THR A 121 14.45 33.29 88.77
CA THR A 121 13.31 32.44 89.16
C THR A 121 13.56 31.73 90.49
N ASP A 122 12.71 31.99 91.50
CA ASP A 122 12.88 31.48 92.88
C ASP A 122 12.44 30.00 93.09
N SER A 123 12.10 29.28 92.02
CA SER A 123 11.48 27.94 92.08
C SER A 123 12.37 26.88 91.40
N PRO A 124 12.88 25.88 92.16
CA PRO A 124 13.71 24.80 91.61
C PRO A 124 13.02 23.99 90.49
N GLY A 125 11.68 23.91 90.49
CA GLY A 125 10.93 23.22 89.44
C GLY A 125 10.89 23.98 88.11
N ASP A 126 10.97 25.31 88.16
CA ASP A 126 10.95 26.16 86.96
C ASP A 126 12.32 26.19 86.27
N ILE A 127 13.41 26.15 87.04
CA ILE A 127 14.77 26.00 86.53
C ILE A 127 14.93 24.67 85.79
N ALA A 128 14.44 23.57 86.35
CA ALA A 128 14.49 22.26 85.71
C ALA A 128 13.68 22.21 84.41
N ARG A 129 12.50 22.86 84.38
CA ARG A 129 11.64 22.96 83.20
C ARG A 129 12.27 23.80 82.08
N LEU A 130 12.87 24.94 82.42
CA LEU A 130 13.55 25.81 81.45
C LEU A 130 14.81 25.15 80.88
N ALA A 131 15.53 24.36 81.69
CA ALA A 131 16.69 23.59 81.25
C ALA A 131 16.29 22.44 80.30
N ASP A 132 15.23 21.71 80.64
CA ASP A 132 14.65 20.68 79.77
C ASP A 132 14.16 21.30 78.45
N GLU A 133 13.51 22.46 78.49
CA GLU A 133 13.01 23.13 77.29
C GLU A 133 14.11 23.63 76.37
N ALA A 134 15.21 24.18 76.90
CA ALA A 134 16.37 24.61 76.13
C ALA A 134 17.10 23.42 75.48
N LEU A 135 17.34 22.34 76.24
CA LEU A 135 17.94 21.11 75.72
C LEU A 135 17.06 20.47 74.64
N ARG A 136 15.74 20.48 74.84
CA ARG A 136 14.75 19.94 73.89
C ARG A 136 14.65 20.78 72.61
N VAL A 137 14.87 22.08 72.67
CA VAL A 137 14.93 22.95 71.48
C VAL A 137 16.20 22.70 70.69
N GLY A 138 17.36 22.59 71.36
CA GLY A 138 18.63 22.26 70.70
C GLY A 138 18.58 20.90 70.00
N SER A 139 18.20 19.85 70.72
CA SER A 139 18.10 18.49 70.15
C SER A 139 17.09 18.41 69.01
N HIS A 140 15.93 19.05 69.15
CA HIS A 140 14.92 19.05 68.08
C HIS A 140 15.39 19.76 66.80
N LYS A 141 16.31 20.72 66.89
CA LYS A 141 16.87 21.42 65.71
C LYS A 141 17.99 20.65 65.04
N ASP A 142 18.80 19.93 65.80
CA ASP A 142 19.80 19.01 65.27
C ASP A 142 19.11 17.84 64.54
N ASP A 143 18.10 17.23 65.16
CA ASP A 143 17.27 16.18 64.53
C ASP A 143 16.66 16.67 63.20
N GLN A 144 16.16 17.91 63.15
CA GLN A 144 15.59 18.51 61.93
C GLN A 144 16.63 18.69 60.81
N PHE A 145 17.89 18.95 61.15
CA PHE A 145 18.97 19.09 60.17
C PHE A 145 19.46 17.74 59.66
N ASP A 146 19.58 16.77 60.56
CA ASP A 146 20.01 15.40 60.23
C ASP A 146 18.96 14.69 59.37
N ASP A 147 17.67 14.78 59.74
CA ASP A 147 16.55 14.25 58.95
C ASP A 147 16.53 14.85 57.53
N ALA A 148 16.76 16.17 57.42
CA ALA A 148 16.81 16.86 56.13
C ALA A 148 18.02 16.44 55.28
N SER A 149 19.18 16.23 55.91
CA SER A 149 20.40 15.76 55.22
C SER A 149 20.26 14.32 54.74
N GLU A 150 19.68 13.44 55.56
CA GLU A 150 19.40 12.05 55.18
C GLU A 150 18.37 11.97 54.05
N LEU A 151 17.35 12.84 54.07
CA LEU A 151 16.36 12.96 52.99
C LEU A 151 17.02 13.35 51.66
N LEU A 152 17.97 14.29 51.63
CA LEU A 152 18.69 14.64 50.39
C LEU A 152 19.53 13.49 49.84
N ASN A 153 20.24 12.76 50.70
CA ASN A 153 21.06 11.62 50.26
C ASN A 153 20.19 10.54 49.60
N ARG A 154 19.06 10.18 50.23
CA ARG A 154 18.09 9.22 49.67
C ARG A 154 17.46 9.72 48.37
N ASN A 155 17.15 11.02 48.27
CA ASN A 155 16.56 11.60 47.06
C ASN A 155 17.46 11.49 45.83
N GLU A 156 18.77 11.69 45.99
CA GLU A 156 19.70 11.61 44.85
C GLU A 156 19.84 10.16 44.36
N GLU A 157 19.88 9.18 45.28
CA GLU A 157 19.89 7.75 44.94
C GLU A 157 18.62 7.35 44.17
N ILE A 158 17.43 7.73 44.66
CA ILE A 158 16.17 7.38 43.99
C ILE A 158 16.08 8.08 42.63
N LYS A 159 16.55 9.33 42.52
CA LYS A 159 16.61 10.04 41.24
C LYS A 159 17.51 9.32 40.24
N VAL A 160 18.72 8.92 40.64
CA VAL A 160 19.65 8.18 39.77
C VAL A 160 19.05 6.83 39.36
N ALA A 161 18.43 6.11 40.28
CA ALA A 161 17.75 4.86 39.99
C ALA A 161 16.59 5.05 38.97
N ALA A 162 15.79 6.11 39.13
CA ALA A 162 14.70 6.41 38.21
C ALA A 162 15.19 6.85 36.81
N GLU A 163 16.26 7.66 36.74
CA GLU A 163 16.90 8.05 35.48
C GLU A 163 17.54 6.84 34.78
N SER A 164 18.21 5.97 35.53
CA SER A 164 18.77 4.70 35.02
C SER A 164 17.67 3.78 34.46
N ALA A 165 16.55 3.65 35.17
CA ALA A 165 15.40 2.89 34.68
C ALA A 165 14.78 3.49 33.40
N GLU A 166 14.67 4.82 33.30
CA GLU A 166 14.25 5.51 32.06
C GLU A 166 15.21 5.21 30.90
N GLN A 167 16.52 5.27 31.14
CA GLN A 167 17.55 4.96 30.14
C GLN A 167 17.52 3.50 29.69
N ALA A 168 17.38 2.55 30.61
CA ALA A 168 17.28 1.13 30.31
C ALA A 168 16.01 0.81 29.48
N ALA A 169 14.88 1.45 29.80
CA ALA A 169 13.66 1.32 29.02
C ALA A 169 13.81 1.95 27.62
N ALA A 170 14.49 3.09 27.50
CA ALA A 170 14.80 3.72 26.23
C ALA A 170 15.72 2.84 25.34
N ALA A 171 16.75 2.23 25.93
CA ALA A 171 17.66 1.32 25.23
C ALA A 171 16.94 0.07 24.70
N THR A 172 16.04 -0.50 25.52
CA THR A 172 15.20 -1.63 25.11
C THR A 172 14.31 -1.27 23.92
N LEU A 173 13.64 -0.11 23.99
CA LEU A 173 12.82 0.40 22.90
C LEU A 173 13.64 0.62 21.62
N GLN A 174 14.83 1.21 21.73
CA GLN A 174 15.72 1.43 20.60
C GLN A 174 16.19 0.11 19.96
N SER A 175 16.46 -0.91 20.77
CA SER A 175 16.80 -2.25 20.28
C SER A 175 15.68 -2.85 19.43
N ILE A 176 14.44 -2.80 19.92
CA ILE A 176 13.26 -3.28 19.18
C ILE A 176 13.03 -2.46 17.90
N ASP A 177 13.20 -1.12 17.96
CA ASP A 177 13.12 -0.26 16.77
C ASP A 177 14.16 -0.65 15.70
N ASN A 178 15.38 -1.03 16.12
CA ASN A 178 16.40 -1.53 15.19
C ASN A 178 16.00 -2.87 14.56
N GLN A 179 15.44 -3.80 15.34
CA GLN A 179 14.93 -5.09 14.83
C GLN A 179 13.80 -4.88 13.82
N ILE A 180 12.82 -4.02 14.12
CA ILE A 180 11.75 -3.66 13.18
C ILE A 180 12.31 -3.06 11.89
N ASN A 181 13.33 -2.22 11.97
CA ASN A 181 13.98 -1.67 10.77
C ASN A 181 14.77 -2.73 9.99
N GLY A 182 15.28 -3.78 10.64
CA GLY A 182 15.83 -4.97 9.99
C GLY A 182 14.77 -5.70 9.16
N LEU A 183 13.66 -6.09 9.81
CA LEU A 183 12.54 -6.75 9.14
C LEU A 183 11.96 -5.92 7.99
N ARG A 184 11.88 -4.60 8.12
CA ARG A 184 11.45 -3.72 7.02
C ARG A 184 12.38 -3.78 5.80
N ARG A 185 13.69 -3.96 5.99
CA ARG A 185 14.63 -4.13 4.88
C ARG A 185 14.45 -5.49 4.23
N GLU A 186 14.41 -6.55 5.02
CA GLU A 186 14.17 -7.91 4.51
C GLU A 186 12.86 -8.00 3.72
N MET A 187 11.79 -7.38 4.20
CA MET A 187 10.53 -7.27 3.47
C MET A 187 10.65 -6.44 2.19
N ALA A 188 11.43 -5.34 2.21
CA ALA A 188 11.64 -4.53 1.02
C ALA A 188 12.41 -5.32 -0.05
N ASP A 189 13.45 -6.05 0.35
CA ASP A 189 14.28 -6.85 -0.55
C ASP A 189 13.47 -7.99 -1.17
N GLY A 190 12.67 -8.71 -0.37
CA GLY A 190 11.76 -9.74 -0.87
C GLY A 190 10.69 -9.20 -1.82
N LEU A 191 10.15 -8.00 -1.55
CA LEU A 191 9.20 -7.34 -2.44
C LEU A 191 9.84 -6.82 -3.74
N GLU A 192 11.13 -6.45 -3.71
CA GLU A 192 11.87 -6.07 -4.91
C GLU A 192 12.14 -7.28 -5.81
N ALA A 193 12.51 -8.42 -5.23
CA ALA A 193 12.62 -9.69 -5.96
C ALA A 193 11.26 -10.08 -6.58
N TRP A 194 10.19 -10.00 -5.79
CA TRP A 194 8.82 -10.22 -6.26
C TRP A 194 8.40 -9.28 -7.40
N ALA A 195 8.76 -8.00 -7.31
CA ALA A 195 8.50 -7.02 -8.35
C ALA A 195 9.14 -7.40 -9.70
N LYS A 196 10.39 -7.90 -9.66
CA LYS A 196 11.10 -8.37 -10.86
C LYS A 196 10.41 -9.60 -11.46
N HIS A 197 10.03 -10.55 -10.62
CA HIS A 197 9.29 -11.73 -11.08
C HIS A 197 7.96 -11.36 -11.74
N LEU A 198 7.16 -10.49 -11.10
CA LEU A 198 5.89 -10.01 -11.64
C LEU A 198 6.06 -9.32 -13.01
N ALA A 199 7.14 -8.57 -13.20
CA ALA A 199 7.43 -7.90 -14.46
C ALA A 199 7.78 -8.89 -15.59
N GLY A 200 8.41 -10.03 -15.28
CA GLY A 200 8.78 -11.08 -16.23
C GLY A 200 7.65 -12.07 -16.58
N GLN A 201 6.51 -12.05 -15.88
CA GLN A 201 5.38 -12.99 -16.10
C GLN A 201 4.49 -12.63 -17.31
N GLY A 202 5.06 -12.52 -18.51
CA GLY A 202 4.32 -12.25 -19.75
C GLY A 202 3.31 -13.34 -20.16
N ALA A 203 3.42 -14.56 -19.61
CA ALA A 203 2.53 -15.67 -19.93
C ALA A 203 1.19 -15.65 -19.17
N MET A 204 1.19 -15.15 -17.92
CA MET A 204 0.00 -15.06 -17.06
C MET A 204 -0.75 -13.73 -17.20
N PHE A 205 -0.06 -12.66 -17.58
CA PHE A 205 -0.64 -11.32 -17.71
C PHE A 205 -0.28 -10.69 -19.06
N THR A 206 -1.03 -9.66 -19.42
CA THR A 206 -0.55 -8.73 -20.45
C THR A 206 0.77 -8.12 -19.97
N LEU A 207 1.74 -7.90 -20.88
CA LEU A 207 3.02 -7.27 -20.56
C LEU A 207 2.83 -5.94 -19.79
N GLU A 208 1.80 -5.18 -20.15
CA GLU A 208 1.42 -3.94 -19.47
C GLU A 208 0.97 -4.17 -18.02
N GLN A 209 0.11 -5.16 -17.76
CA GLN A 209 -0.35 -5.49 -16.42
C GLN A 209 0.77 -6.07 -15.54
N ALA A 210 1.65 -6.90 -16.11
CA ALA A 210 2.86 -7.43 -15.46
C ALA A 210 3.78 -6.28 -15.01
N LYS A 211 4.07 -5.34 -15.92
CA LYS A 211 4.83 -4.13 -15.62
C LYS A 211 4.17 -3.28 -14.54
N LEU A 212 2.86 -3.04 -14.61
CA LEU A 212 2.13 -2.24 -13.63
C LEU A 212 2.18 -2.85 -12.23
N ASN A 213 2.06 -4.18 -12.14
CA ASN A 213 2.21 -4.94 -10.90
C ASN A 213 3.64 -4.81 -10.33
N GLY A 214 4.66 -5.02 -11.18
CA GLY A 214 6.06 -4.88 -10.80
C GLY A 214 6.40 -3.47 -10.29
N GLU A 215 5.98 -2.42 -11.00
CA GLU A 215 6.19 -1.03 -10.58
C GLU A 215 5.53 -0.70 -9.23
N ALA A 216 4.32 -1.20 -9.00
CA ALA A 216 3.61 -0.97 -7.74
C ALA A 216 4.30 -1.69 -6.57
N ALA A 217 4.72 -2.94 -6.77
CA ALA A 217 5.48 -3.70 -5.78
C ALA A 217 6.83 -3.02 -5.47
N ALA A 218 7.57 -2.59 -6.49
CA ALA A 218 8.83 -1.86 -6.32
C ALA A 218 8.64 -0.51 -5.61
N SER A 219 7.57 0.22 -5.93
CA SER A 219 7.24 1.48 -5.23
C SER A 219 6.93 1.23 -3.75
N TRP A 220 6.27 0.13 -3.41
CA TRP A 220 6.00 -0.25 -2.02
C TRP A 220 7.27 -0.70 -1.29
N ALA A 221 8.12 -1.52 -1.91
CA ALA A 221 9.43 -1.89 -1.39
C ALA A 221 10.29 -0.66 -1.07
N LYS A 222 10.33 0.31 -1.99
CA LYS A 222 11.04 1.58 -1.80
C LYS A 222 10.53 2.37 -0.60
N TYR A 223 9.22 2.40 -0.36
CA TYR A 223 8.65 3.04 0.82
C TYR A 223 9.14 2.37 2.12
N LEU A 224 9.13 1.03 2.19
CA LEU A 224 9.62 0.29 3.36
C LEU A 224 11.12 0.51 3.61
N SER A 225 11.93 0.43 2.55
CA SER A 225 13.37 0.67 2.60
C SER A 225 13.69 2.10 3.07
N GLN A 226 12.96 3.12 2.60
CA GLN A 226 13.11 4.49 3.07
C GLN A 226 12.83 4.65 4.57
N LEU A 227 11.76 4.02 5.08
CA LEU A 227 11.45 4.07 6.51
C LEU A 227 12.56 3.41 7.34
N ALA A 228 13.09 2.27 6.88
CA ALA A 228 14.16 1.56 7.56
C ALA A 228 15.48 2.35 7.57
N ASN A 229 15.86 2.91 6.41
CA ASN A 229 17.10 3.67 6.24
C ASN A 229 17.10 4.97 7.04
N TRP A 230 15.95 5.64 7.14
CA TRP A 230 15.79 6.83 7.98
C TRP A 230 15.51 6.51 9.45
N LYS A 231 15.44 5.22 9.81
CA LYS A 231 15.13 4.73 11.16
C LYS A 231 13.85 5.39 11.71
N VAL A 232 12.82 5.48 10.86
CA VAL A 232 11.56 6.13 11.21
C VAL A 232 10.86 5.27 12.26
N PRO A 233 10.52 5.82 13.44
CA PRO A 233 9.81 5.06 14.48
C PRO A 233 8.52 4.44 13.91
N SER A 234 8.13 3.25 14.35
CA SER A 234 6.79 2.73 14.00
C SER A 234 5.71 3.41 14.85
N ILE A 235 4.45 3.25 14.45
CA ILE A 235 3.31 3.74 15.22
C ILE A 235 2.13 2.76 15.15
N SER A 236 1.56 2.44 16.30
CA SER A 236 0.39 1.59 16.37
C SER A 236 -0.90 2.30 16.07
N VAL A 237 -1.89 1.54 15.60
CA VAL A 237 -3.25 2.06 15.41
C VAL A 237 -3.83 2.57 16.74
N LYS A 238 -3.49 1.91 17.85
CA LYS A 238 -3.87 2.30 19.21
C LYS A 238 -3.31 3.68 19.56
N ASP A 239 -2.01 3.88 19.38
CA ASP A 239 -1.34 5.12 19.73
C ASP A 239 -1.69 6.27 18.79
N LEU A 240 -1.85 5.99 17.49
CA LEU A 240 -2.35 6.95 16.52
C LEU A 240 -3.74 7.47 16.90
N LYS A 241 -4.67 6.58 17.30
CA LYS A 241 -6.02 6.96 17.76
C LYS A 241 -6.01 7.79 19.05
N ARG A 242 -5.03 7.58 19.92
CA ARG A 242 -4.87 8.30 21.20
C ARG A 242 -3.99 9.55 21.06
N ASN A 243 -3.49 9.84 19.85
CA ASN A 243 -2.53 10.89 19.57
C ASN A 243 -1.26 10.78 20.45
N ARG A 244 -0.83 9.55 20.75
CA ARG A 244 0.39 9.24 21.53
C ARG A 244 1.55 8.97 20.56
N LEU A 245 1.97 10.01 19.85
CA LEU A 245 2.91 9.88 18.74
C LEU A 245 4.37 9.81 19.23
N PRO A 246 5.25 9.07 18.54
CA PRO A 246 6.69 9.20 18.70
C PRO A 246 7.18 10.64 18.43
N ASP A 247 8.39 10.95 18.89
CA ASP A 247 8.99 12.27 18.68
C ASP A 247 9.08 12.62 17.17
N LYS A 248 8.86 13.89 16.84
CA LYS A 248 8.86 14.44 15.47
C LYS A 248 7.77 13.88 14.54
N MET A 249 6.81 13.14 15.09
CA MET A 249 5.59 12.77 14.38
C MET A 249 4.42 13.67 14.74
N VAL A 250 3.59 13.98 13.75
CA VAL A 250 2.35 14.75 13.92
C VAL A 250 1.21 14.12 13.13
N VAL A 251 -0.02 14.25 13.64
CA VAL A 251 -1.24 14.00 12.86
C VAL A 251 -1.80 15.34 12.41
N ARG A 252 -1.99 15.50 11.10
CA ARG A 252 -2.54 16.75 10.53
C ARG A 252 -4.05 16.74 10.66
N LYS A 253 -4.66 17.85 11.11
CA LYS A 253 -6.12 18.00 11.26
C LYS A 253 -6.90 17.63 9.99
N GLY A 254 -6.34 17.90 8.83
CA GLY A 254 -6.94 17.62 7.53
C GLY A 254 -6.88 16.16 7.06
N ASN A 255 -6.12 15.27 7.73
CA ASN A 255 -5.95 13.88 7.33
C ASN A 255 -5.84 12.94 8.56
N PRO A 256 -6.95 12.72 9.29
CA PRO A 256 -6.92 11.95 10.55
C PRO A 256 -6.59 10.48 10.31
N GLY A 257 -5.77 9.87 11.16
CA GLY A 257 -5.39 8.45 11.01
C GLY A 257 -4.24 8.21 10.04
N VAL A 258 -3.50 9.26 9.69
CA VAL A 258 -2.18 9.18 9.03
C VAL A 258 -1.22 10.06 9.83
N ALA A 259 -0.06 9.50 10.21
CA ALA A 259 1.00 10.26 10.85
C ALA A 259 1.95 10.83 9.78
N TYR A 260 2.63 11.91 10.13
CA TYR A 260 3.67 12.51 9.31
C TYR A 260 4.91 12.68 10.17
N TRP A 261 6.04 12.19 9.68
CA TRP A 261 7.34 12.32 10.33
C TRP A 261 8.19 13.36 9.62
N ARG A 262 8.80 14.26 10.39
CA ARG A 262 9.72 15.28 9.87
C ARG A 262 11.14 14.74 9.88
N ASN A 263 11.72 14.55 8.69
CA ASN A 263 13.09 14.08 8.56
C ASN A 263 14.05 15.14 9.12
N PRO A 264 14.88 14.83 10.14
CA PRO A 264 15.75 15.82 10.77
C PRO A 264 16.93 16.24 9.90
N LYS A 265 17.27 15.47 8.86
CA LYS A 265 18.38 15.78 7.95
C LYS A 265 17.94 16.64 6.76
N SER A 266 16.76 16.35 6.18
CA SER A 266 16.28 16.98 4.94
C SER A 266 15.12 17.94 5.12
N ASP A 267 14.56 18.02 6.33
CA ASP A 267 13.35 18.77 6.66
C ASP A 267 12.07 18.37 5.91
N LYS A 268 12.12 17.27 5.14
CA LYS A 268 10.98 16.75 4.38
C LYS A 268 10.02 15.99 5.30
N TRP A 269 8.73 16.18 5.04
CA TRP A 269 7.66 15.43 5.70
C TRP A 269 7.33 14.16 4.93
N THR A 270 7.39 13.03 5.61
CA THR A 270 7.04 11.71 5.06
C THR A 270 5.79 11.21 5.75
N ALA A 271 4.81 10.72 4.99
CA ALA A 271 3.65 10.03 5.55
C ALA A 271 4.13 8.71 6.17
N VAL A 272 3.71 8.44 7.41
CA VAL A 272 4.02 7.20 8.12
C VAL A 272 2.70 6.50 8.40
N LEU A 273 2.50 5.39 7.72
CA LEU A 273 1.34 4.54 7.94
C LEU A 273 1.48 3.82 9.27
N PRO A 274 0.37 3.63 10.02
CA PRO A 274 0.41 2.78 11.18
C PRO A 274 0.77 1.37 10.77
N GLU A 275 1.40 0.67 11.69
CA GLU A 275 2.01 -0.64 11.53
C GLU A 275 1.04 -1.69 10.92
N ARG A 276 -0.24 -1.62 11.33
CA ARG A 276 -1.29 -2.48 10.80
C ARG A 276 -1.62 -2.21 9.34
N THR A 277 -1.58 -0.94 8.95
CA THR A 277 -1.78 -0.53 7.55
C THR A 277 -0.58 -0.93 6.71
N VAL A 278 0.64 -0.83 7.23
CA VAL A 278 1.84 -1.35 6.56
C VAL A 278 1.68 -2.85 6.29
N ALA A 279 1.35 -3.64 7.30
CA ALA A 279 1.14 -5.07 7.13
C ALA A 279 0.01 -5.39 6.13
N SER A 280 -1.08 -4.62 6.14
CA SER A 280 -2.19 -4.80 5.19
C SER A 280 -1.80 -4.51 3.75
N VAL A 281 -1.01 -3.47 3.50
CA VAL A 281 -0.57 -3.16 2.13
C VAL A 281 0.44 -4.20 1.67
N THR A 282 1.41 -4.59 2.51
CA THR A 282 2.36 -5.65 2.18
C THR A 282 1.65 -6.97 1.85
N TYR A 283 0.64 -7.37 2.63
CA TYR A 283 -0.15 -8.56 2.32
C TYR A 283 -0.82 -8.46 0.96
N ALA A 284 -1.45 -7.33 0.62
CA ALA A 284 -2.09 -7.21 -0.69
C ALA A 284 -1.07 -7.27 -1.84
N VAL A 285 0.09 -6.64 -1.67
CA VAL A 285 1.18 -6.63 -2.68
C VAL A 285 1.76 -8.04 -2.87
N SER A 286 1.96 -8.81 -1.79
CA SER A 286 2.46 -10.19 -1.88
C SER A 286 1.47 -11.15 -2.51
N ARG A 287 0.17 -10.80 -2.53
CA ARG A 287 -0.87 -11.59 -3.20
C ARG A 287 -1.13 -11.21 -4.64
N MET A 288 -0.38 -10.27 -5.21
CA MET A 288 -0.51 -10.01 -6.65
C MET A 288 -0.33 -11.30 -7.45
N GLY A 289 -1.12 -11.47 -8.50
CA GLY A 289 -1.20 -12.70 -9.29
C GLY A 289 -2.07 -13.82 -8.72
N ALA A 290 -2.49 -13.77 -7.45
CA ALA A 290 -3.46 -14.74 -6.91
C ALA A 290 -4.78 -14.67 -7.69
N ALA A 291 -5.40 -15.81 -7.97
CA ALA A 291 -6.53 -15.91 -8.87
C ALA A 291 -7.79 -15.21 -8.32
N TYR A 292 -8.56 -14.61 -9.21
CA TYR A 292 -9.88 -14.07 -8.88
C TYR A 292 -10.94 -15.17 -9.00
N LYS A 293 -11.77 -15.31 -7.98
CA LYS A 293 -13.04 -16.04 -8.08
C LYS A 293 -14.10 -15.33 -7.26
N TRP A 294 -15.26 -15.15 -7.87
CA TRP A 294 -16.39 -14.50 -7.22
C TRP A 294 -16.84 -15.29 -5.99
N ARG A 295 -16.91 -14.60 -4.83
CA ARG A 295 -17.33 -15.20 -3.56
C ARG A 295 -16.42 -16.34 -3.11
N GLU A 296 -15.12 -16.18 -3.32
CA GLU A 296 -14.08 -17.04 -2.77
C GLU A 296 -13.22 -16.26 -1.76
N ASN A 297 -12.69 -16.96 -0.74
CA ASN A 297 -11.84 -16.37 0.29
C ASN A 297 -10.78 -17.37 0.79
N SER A 298 -9.94 -17.83 -0.12
CA SER A 298 -8.72 -18.56 0.19
C SER A 298 -7.50 -17.67 -0.01
N GLU A 299 -6.32 -18.22 0.26
CA GLU A 299 -5.03 -17.54 0.06
C GLU A 299 -4.68 -17.39 -1.43
N GLU A 300 -4.99 -18.41 -2.22
CA GLU A 300 -4.65 -18.49 -3.65
C GLU A 300 -5.77 -17.95 -4.55
N VAL A 301 -7.00 -17.94 -4.03
CA VAL A 301 -8.20 -17.59 -4.80
C VAL A 301 -9.13 -16.71 -3.97
N MET A 302 -9.39 -15.48 -4.40
CA MET A 302 -10.19 -14.54 -3.62
C MET A 302 -10.93 -13.50 -4.46
N ASP A 303 -12.05 -12.99 -3.96
CA ASP A 303 -12.65 -11.75 -4.49
C ASP A 303 -12.08 -10.49 -3.79
N CYS A 304 -12.47 -9.31 -4.26
CA CYS A 304 -11.99 -8.03 -3.72
C CYS A 304 -12.30 -7.80 -2.22
N ALA A 305 -13.45 -8.29 -1.75
CA ALA A 305 -13.85 -8.14 -0.35
C ALA A 305 -13.02 -9.10 0.51
N ALA A 306 -12.80 -10.31 0.01
CA ALA A 306 -11.90 -11.28 0.62
C ALA A 306 -10.46 -10.73 0.69
N LEU A 307 -9.90 -10.18 -0.39
CA LEU A 307 -8.57 -9.56 -0.37
C LEU A 307 -8.45 -8.50 0.72
N THR A 308 -9.40 -7.57 0.80
CA THR A 308 -9.37 -6.51 1.81
C THR A 308 -9.56 -7.03 3.24
N ASP A 309 -10.42 -8.03 3.44
CA ASP A 309 -10.57 -8.69 4.75
C ASP A 309 -9.30 -9.42 5.17
N ARG A 310 -8.72 -10.22 4.28
CA ARG A 310 -7.47 -10.96 4.52
C ARG A 310 -6.33 -10.01 4.83
N ALA A 311 -6.11 -9.02 3.97
CA ALA A 311 -5.08 -8.00 4.15
C ALA A 311 -5.18 -7.31 5.52
N TRP A 312 -6.40 -6.99 5.98
CA TRP A 312 -6.54 -6.32 7.27
C TRP A 312 -6.58 -7.25 8.47
N ASN A 313 -6.94 -8.53 8.34
CA ASN A 313 -7.15 -9.44 9.48
C ASN A 313 -6.03 -10.48 9.64
N ILE A 314 -5.55 -11.10 8.56
CA ILE A 314 -4.54 -12.16 8.59
C ILE A 314 -3.26 -11.72 9.32
N PRO A 315 -2.71 -10.52 9.09
CA PRO A 315 -1.49 -10.13 9.79
C PRO A 315 -1.63 -10.01 11.31
N ALA A 316 -2.85 -10.10 11.90
CA ALA A 316 -3.04 -10.03 13.37
C ALA A 316 -3.06 -11.42 13.99
N ILE A 317 -3.20 -12.43 13.16
CA ILE A 317 -3.31 -13.80 13.58
C ILE A 317 -1.87 -14.34 13.59
N PRO A 318 -1.39 -14.88 14.72
CA PRO A 318 -0.11 -15.58 14.76
C PRO A 318 -0.07 -16.67 13.69
N ARG A 319 1.08 -16.86 13.04
CA ARG A 319 1.22 -17.81 11.92
C ARG A 319 0.68 -19.20 12.25
N SER A 320 1.02 -19.73 13.41
CA SER A 320 0.57 -21.05 13.90
C SER A 320 -0.95 -21.21 14.02
N LYS A 321 -1.72 -20.12 13.87
CA LYS A 321 -3.19 -20.09 13.97
C LYS A 321 -3.85 -19.58 12.68
N ARG A 322 -3.09 -19.31 11.62
CA ARG A 322 -3.66 -18.90 10.33
C ARG A 322 -4.25 -20.11 9.62
N THR A 323 -5.27 -19.85 8.82
CA THR A 323 -5.95 -20.84 7.97
C THR A 323 -5.99 -20.31 6.54
N ASP A 324 -5.85 -21.21 5.59
CA ASP A 324 -5.86 -20.86 4.16
C ASP A 324 -7.24 -20.34 3.76
N GLU A 325 -8.28 -21.03 4.22
CA GLU A 325 -9.68 -20.64 4.01
C GLU A 325 -10.23 -19.76 5.13
N ARG A 326 -11.11 -18.82 4.77
CA ARG A 326 -11.84 -17.95 5.69
C ARG A 326 -13.28 -17.77 5.23
N PRO A 327 -14.23 -17.55 6.17
CA PRO A 327 -15.58 -17.20 5.78
C PRO A 327 -15.60 -15.89 4.99
N LEU A 328 -16.48 -15.79 4.00
CA LEU A 328 -16.66 -14.55 3.25
C LEU A 328 -17.03 -13.38 4.17
N PRO A 329 -16.53 -12.16 3.89
CA PRO A 329 -16.93 -10.98 4.63
C PRO A 329 -18.45 -10.81 4.59
N ALA A 330 -19.08 -10.72 5.77
CA ALA A 330 -20.53 -10.58 5.85
C ALA A 330 -21.02 -9.39 5.03
N GLY A 331 -21.89 -9.64 4.04
CA GLY A 331 -22.43 -8.63 3.12
C GLY A 331 -21.49 -8.22 1.97
N GLY A 332 -20.39 -8.94 1.75
CA GLY A 332 -19.40 -8.66 0.71
C GLY A 332 -18.87 -7.23 0.78
N VAL A 333 -18.60 -6.63 -0.38
CA VAL A 333 -18.11 -5.24 -0.51
C VAL A 333 -19.01 -4.24 0.22
N ILE A 334 -20.34 -4.39 0.10
CA ILE A 334 -21.31 -3.51 0.77
C ILE A 334 -21.15 -3.61 2.29
N GLY A 335 -21.02 -4.82 2.82
CA GLY A 335 -20.83 -5.04 4.25
C GLY A 335 -19.50 -4.49 4.76
N VAL A 336 -18.42 -4.64 3.98
CA VAL A 336 -17.12 -4.04 4.27
C VAL A 336 -17.25 -2.50 4.32
N ALA A 337 -17.90 -1.89 3.34
CA ALA A 337 -18.18 -0.46 3.30
C ALA A 337 -19.04 0.04 4.47
N GLN A 338 -20.05 -0.74 4.87
CA GLN A 338 -20.92 -0.42 6.02
C GLN A 338 -20.17 -0.37 7.35
N ARG A 339 -19.13 -1.20 7.51
CA ARG A 339 -18.37 -1.35 8.77
C ARG A 339 -17.06 -0.56 8.81
N THR A 340 -16.65 0.02 7.69
CA THR A 340 -15.40 0.79 7.60
C THR A 340 -15.65 2.27 7.90
N LYS A 341 -14.68 2.96 8.51
CA LYS A 341 -14.77 4.41 8.66
C LYS A 341 -14.57 5.07 7.29
N LEU A 342 -15.63 5.68 6.76
CA LEU A 342 -15.58 6.34 5.45
C LEU A 342 -15.17 7.82 5.57
N LEU A 343 -14.39 8.26 4.59
CA LEU A 343 -13.88 9.61 4.37
C LEU A 343 -14.27 10.09 2.96
N PRO A 344 -14.34 11.41 2.72
CA PRO A 344 -14.45 11.94 1.36
C PRO A 344 -13.30 11.49 0.45
N SER A 345 -13.55 11.36 -0.85
CA SER A 345 -12.56 10.87 -1.82
C SER A 345 -11.31 11.74 -1.92
N ASN A 346 -11.43 13.05 -1.70
CA ASN A 346 -10.28 13.97 -1.65
C ASN A 346 -9.38 13.80 -0.41
N LYS A 347 -9.68 12.84 0.48
CA LYS A 347 -8.84 12.46 1.63
C LYS A 347 -8.07 11.16 1.42
N LEU A 348 -8.08 10.65 0.19
CA LEU A 348 -7.33 9.46 -0.23
C LEU A 348 -5.88 9.53 0.26
N SER A 349 -5.42 8.44 0.87
CA SER A 349 -4.06 8.26 1.32
C SER A 349 -3.61 6.82 1.05
N LEU A 350 -2.31 6.61 1.02
CA LEU A 350 -1.69 5.29 0.94
C LEU A 350 -2.26 4.35 2.01
N GLY A 351 -2.57 3.11 1.62
CA GLY A 351 -3.16 2.08 2.47
C GLY A 351 -4.64 2.27 2.84
N ASP A 352 -5.30 3.31 2.33
CA ASP A 352 -6.76 3.39 2.43
C ASP A 352 -7.44 2.36 1.52
N TRP A 353 -8.71 2.08 1.79
CA TRP A 353 -9.57 1.28 0.94
C TRP A 353 -10.38 2.19 0.01
N VAL A 354 -10.39 1.92 -1.28
CA VAL A 354 -11.20 2.68 -2.25
C VAL A 354 -12.44 1.89 -2.58
N PHE A 355 -13.61 2.43 -2.27
CA PHE A 355 -14.88 1.83 -2.66
C PHE A 355 -15.37 2.43 -3.97
N LEU A 356 -15.58 1.59 -4.98
CA LEU A 356 -16.16 2.00 -6.25
C LEU A 356 -17.66 1.71 -6.27
N SER A 357 -18.40 2.55 -6.99
CA SER A 357 -19.83 2.36 -7.21
C SER A 357 -20.27 2.72 -8.61
N ASP A 358 -21.42 2.19 -9.02
CA ASP A 358 -22.18 2.66 -10.17
C ASP A 358 -23.66 2.87 -9.82
N LYS A 359 -24.38 3.63 -10.66
CA LYS A 359 -25.79 3.99 -10.41
C LYS A 359 -26.74 2.79 -10.29
N LYS A 360 -26.47 1.68 -10.99
CA LYS A 360 -27.34 0.50 -11.04
C LYS A 360 -26.99 -0.53 -9.97
N ARG A 361 -25.72 -0.68 -9.62
CA ARG A 361 -25.23 -1.77 -8.74
C ARG A 361 -24.81 -1.29 -7.36
N GLY A 362 -24.85 0.02 -7.10
CA GLY A 362 -24.38 0.58 -5.85
C GLY A 362 -22.88 0.34 -5.68
N VAL A 363 -22.41 0.17 -4.44
CA VAL A 363 -21.00 -0.15 -4.16
C VAL A 363 -20.71 -1.59 -4.55
N ASN A 364 -19.78 -1.77 -5.50
CA ASN A 364 -19.56 -3.04 -6.17
C ASN A 364 -18.08 -3.46 -6.26
N HIS A 365 -17.15 -2.62 -5.82
CA HIS A 365 -15.73 -2.98 -5.78
C HIS A 365 -14.98 -2.29 -4.64
N VAL A 366 -13.90 -2.92 -4.20
CA VAL A 366 -12.96 -2.36 -3.21
C VAL A 366 -11.53 -2.78 -3.51
N GLY A 367 -10.60 -1.83 -3.39
CA GLY A 367 -9.15 -2.08 -3.49
C GLY A 367 -8.37 -1.32 -2.41
N ILE A 368 -7.08 -1.63 -2.28
CA ILE A 368 -6.17 -1.00 -1.30
C ILE A 368 -5.21 -0.06 -2.03
N VAL A 369 -5.16 1.20 -1.63
CA VAL A 369 -4.31 2.23 -2.25
C VAL A 369 -2.83 1.89 -2.07
N VAL A 370 -2.10 1.79 -3.17
CA VAL A 370 -0.63 1.62 -3.19
C VAL A 370 0.09 2.82 -3.81
N ARG A 371 -0.61 3.61 -4.65
CA ARG A 371 -0.21 4.93 -5.13
C ARG A 371 -1.46 5.84 -5.22
N PRO A 372 -1.34 7.18 -5.29
CA PRO A 372 -2.51 8.08 -5.33
C PRO A 372 -3.51 7.80 -6.46
N ASP A 373 -3.04 7.14 -7.52
CA ASP A 373 -3.74 6.78 -8.74
C ASP A 373 -3.94 5.27 -8.91
N LEU A 374 -3.33 4.43 -8.05
CA LEU A 374 -3.38 2.98 -8.17
C LEU A 374 -3.79 2.28 -6.88
N MET A 375 -4.49 1.17 -7.05
CA MET A 375 -4.86 0.29 -5.97
C MET A 375 -4.55 -1.17 -6.33
N VAL A 376 -4.20 -1.96 -5.32
CA VAL A 376 -4.20 -3.42 -5.45
C VAL A 376 -5.61 -3.91 -5.17
N ALA A 377 -6.17 -4.69 -6.09
CA ALA A 377 -7.50 -5.24 -5.98
C ALA A 377 -7.59 -6.61 -6.65
N SER A 378 -8.42 -7.50 -6.08
CA SER A 378 -8.85 -8.71 -6.78
C SER A 378 -10.02 -8.34 -7.68
N ASP A 379 -9.75 -8.18 -8.97
CA ASP A 379 -10.68 -7.61 -9.93
C ASP A 379 -11.12 -8.66 -10.96
N GLY A 380 -12.43 -8.83 -11.13
CA GLY A 380 -12.98 -9.75 -12.12
C GLY A 380 -12.60 -9.41 -13.56
N THR A 381 -12.31 -8.14 -13.88
CA THR A 381 -11.86 -7.72 -15.22
C THR A 381 -10.45 -8.19 -15.54
N THR A 382 -9.57 -8.26 -14.53
CA THR A 382 -8.17 -8.67 -14.71
C THR A 382 -7.97 -10.15 -14.39
N GLY A 383 -8.88 -10.77 -13.64
CA GLY A 383 -8.85 -12.20 -13.33
C GLY A 383 -7.99 -12.61 -12.16
N ALA A 384 -7.36 -11.65 -11.49
CA ALA A 384 -6.46 -11.90 -10.39
C ALA A 384 -6.41 -10.68 -9.45
N VAL A 385 -5.69 -10.85 -8.35
CA VAL A 385 -5.19 -9.74 -7.55
C VAL A 385 -4.15 -8.99 -8.36
N ASN A 386 -4.46 -7.76 -8.76
CA ASN A 386 -3.60 -6.95 -9.60
C ASN A 386 -3.56 -5.51 -9.09
N THR A 387 -2.52 -4.79 -9.50
CA THR A 387 -2.55 -3.34 -9.46
C THR A 387 -3.42 -2.82 -10.60
N ILE A 388 -4.42 -2.03 -10.28
CA ILE A 388 -5.28 -1.37 -11.26
C ILE A 388 -5.33 0.14 -11.00
N GLU A 389 -5.59 0.90 -12.05
CA GLU A 389 -5.88 2.32 -11.92
C GLU A 389 -7.15 2.54 -11.10
N ILE A 390 -7.15 3.62 -10.30
CA ILE A 390 -8.33 4.02 -9.55
C ILE A 390 -9.24 4.82 -10.50
N PRO A 391 -10.41 4.27 -10.92
CA PRO A 391 -11.33 4.98 -11.81
C PRO A 391 -12.01 6.11 -11.02
N LYS A 392 -11.44 7.32 -11.09
CA LYS A 392 -11.84 8.49 -10.28
C LYS A 392 -13.34 8.80 -10.40
N ASN A 393 -13.94 8.57 -11.57
CA ASN A 393 -15.38 8.74 -11.84
C ASN A 393 -16.28 7.71 -11.13
N ARG A 394 -15.75 6.57 -10.69
CA ARG A 394 -16.47 5.53 -9.94
C ARG A 394 -16.21 5.58 -8.43
N VAL A 395 -15.21 6.34 -7.96
CA VAL A 395 -14.88 6.43 -6.53
C VAL A 395 -16.07 7.01 -5.76
N TRP A 396 -16.66 6.18 -4.90
CA TRP A 396 -17.75 6.62 -4.03
C TRP A 396 -17.21 7.27 -2.75
N LYS A 397 -16.39 6.50 -2.00
CA LYS A 397 -15.80 6.90 -0.72
C LYS A 397 -14.49 6.17 -0.50
N VAL A 398 -13.69 6.72 0.39
CA VAL A 398 -12.45 6.14 0.87
C VAL A 398 -12.68 5.60 2.27
N GLY A 399 -12.35 4.34 2.52
CA GLY A 399 -12.34 3.72 3.83
C GLY A 399 -10.97 3.81 4.48
N ARG A 400 -10.91 4.18 5.76
CA ARG A 400 -9.67 4.16 6.55
C ARG A 400 -9.79 3.18 7.72
N PRO A 401 -9.33 1.93 7.58
CA PRO A 401 -9.45 0.92 8.64
C PRO A 401 -8.69 1.28 9.92
N ALA A 402 -7.64 2.10 9.83
CA ALA A 402 -6.90 2.63 10.98
C ALA A 402 -7.72 3.59 11.85
N LEU A 403 -8.89 4.06 11.41
CA LEU A 403 -9.78 4.87 12.25
C LEU A 403 -10.76 4.01 13.06
N LYS A 404 -11.55 4.63 13.94
CA LYS A 404 -12.61 3.91 14.67
C LYS A 404 -13.75 3.59 13.70
N SER A 405 -14.13 2.32 13.63
CA SER A 405 -15.32 1.87 12.91
C SER A 405 -16.56 2.65 13.36
N PRO A 406 -17.53 2.89 12.46
CA PRO A 406 -18.72 3.64 12.80
C PRO A 406 -19.60 2.84 13.77
N LYS A 407 -20.22 3.53 14.74
CA LYS A 407 -21.12 2.90 15.73
C LYS A 407 -22.38 2.31 15.10
N LYS A 408 -22.86 2.93 14.01
CA LYS A 408 -23.97 2.47 13.18
C LYS A 408 -23.44 2.19 11.77
N LYS A 409 -23.98 1.19 11.08
CA LYS A 409 -23.60 0.89 9.69
C LYS A 409 -23.76 2.13 8.81
N ASN A 410 -22.80 2.39 7.94
CA ASN A 410 -22.92 3.49 6.98
C ASN A 410 -24.10 3.24 6.03
N ALA A 411 -24.77 4.32 5.63
CA ALA A 411 -25.69 4.25 4.50
C ALA A 411 -24.87 4.08 3.21
N VAL A 412 -25.11 2.98 2.51
CA VAL A 412 -24.42 2.64 1.26
C VAL A 412 -25.44 2.70 0.12
N PRO A 413 -25.08 3.23 -1.08
CA PRO A 413 -25.94 3.19 -2.26
C PRO A 413 -26.52 1.79 -2.49
N LYS A 414 -27.85 1.72 -2.56
CA LYS A 414 -28.55 0.45 -2.77
C LYS A 414 -28.48 0.06 -4.24
N PRO A 415 -28.16 -1.20 -4.56
CA PRO A 415 -28.27 -1.71 -5.92
C PRO A 415 -29.74 -1.71 -6.39
N THR A 416 -29.98 -1.33 -7.64
CA THR A 416 -31.23 -1.62 -8.38
C THR A 416 -31.10 -2.87 -9.25
N LYS A 417 -29.86 -3.33 -9.50
CA LYS A 417 -29.53 -4.61 -10.15
C LYS A 417 -28.57 -5.42 -9.27
N LYS A 418 -28.65 -6.75 -9.34
CA LYS A 418 -27.70 -7.63 -8.64
C LYS A 418 -26.26 -7.32 -9.08
N PRO A 419 -25.29 -7.28 -8.14
CA PRO A 419 -23.88 -7.22 -8.51
C PRO A 419 -23.52 -8.48 -9.30
N PHE A 420 -22.79 -8.30 -10.39
CA PHE A 420 -22.38 -9.41 -11.26
C PHE A 420 -21.15 -10.11 -10.66
N GLN A 421 -20.08 -9.35 -10.47
CA GLN A 421 -18.78 -9.77 -9.95
C GLN A 421 -18.08 -8.51 -9.39
N CYS A 422 -16.97 -8.68 -8.67
CA CYS A 422 -16.26 -7.54 -8.12
C CYS A 422 -15.42 -6.85 -9.19
N GLY A 423 -15.57 -5.52 -9.33
CA GLY A 423 -14.78 -4.72 -10.28
C GLY A 423 -15.35 -4.69 -11.69
N SER A 424 -15.87 -5.82 -12.17
CA SER A 424 -16.46 -5.96 -13.49
C SER A 424 -17.70 -5.09 -13.71
N ASP A 425 -17.58 -4.14 -14.63
CA ASP A 425 -18.73 -3.57 -15.32
C ASP A 425 -19.15 -4.55 -16.43
N PRO A 426 -20.43 -4.95 -16.51
CA PRO A 426 -20.96 -5.66 -17.68
C PRO A 426 -20.77 -4.92 -19.01
N ARG A 427 -20.42 -3.63 -19.00
CA ARG A 427 -19.95 -2.91 -20.19
C ARG A 427 -18.54 -3.32 -20.63
N ASP A 428 -17.70 -3.77 -19.70
CA ASP A 428 -16.32 -4.20 -19.95
C ASP A 428 -16.25 -5.71 -20.22
N ALA A 429 -17.31 -6.44 -19.87
CA ALA A 429 -17.39 -7.87 -20.04
C ALA A 429 -17.73 -8.24 -21.49
N VAL A 430 -17.03 -9.24 -22.03
CA VAL A 430 -17.24 -9.69 -23.41
C VAL A 430 -18.52 -10.49 -23.52
N THR A 431 -19.32 -10.19 -24.53
CA THR A 431 -20.54 -10.94 -24.83
C THR A 431 -20.19 -12.08 -25.77
N LEU A 432 -20.41 -13.31 -25.29
CA LEU A 432 -20.22 -14.53 -26.06
C LEU A 432 -21.34 -14.68 -27.11
N PRO A 433 -21.12 -15.47 -28.18
CA PRO A 433 -22.12 -15.68 -29.23
C PRO A 433 -23.48 -16.24 -28.73
N ASP A 434 -23.48 -16.97 -27.61
CA ASP A 434 -24.70 -17.50 -26.96
C ASP A 434 -25.38 -16.50 -26.01
N GLY A 435 -24.90 -15.25 -25.98
CA GLY A 435 -25.40 -14.19 -25.11
C GLY A 435 -24.89 -14.27 -23.67
N LYS A 436 -24.06 -15.25 -23.30
CA LYS A 436 -23.39 -15.28 -22.00
C LYS A 436 -22.34 -14.17 -21.93
N ILE A 437 -22.00 -13.78 -20.71
CA ILE A 437 -21.02 -12.73 -20.44
C ILE A 437 -19.75 -13.38 -19.90
N LEU A 438 -18.65 -13.21 -20.63
CA LEU A 438 -17.30 -13.49 -20.14
C LEU A 438 -16.80 -12.27 -19.36
N GLY A 439 -16.86 -12.37 -18.03
CA GLY A 439 -16.51 -11.29 -17.11
C GLY A 439 -15.02 -10.94 -17.06
N ASN A 440 -14.16 -11.84 -17.56
CA ASN A 440 -12.71 -11.73 -17.57
C ASN A 440 -12.16 -12.19 -18.93
N LEU A 441 -11.48 -11.30 -19.66
CA LEU A 441 -10.83 -11.68 -20.92
C LEU A 441 -9.53 -12.48 -20.71
N ASN A 442 -8.89 -12.33 -19.55
CA ASN A 442 -7.68 -13.06 -19.20
C ASN A 442 -7.97 -14.50 -18.73
N SER A 443 -9.24 -14.91 -18.62
CA SER A 443 -9.58 -16.30 -18.25
C SER A 443 -9.58 -17.27 -19.44
N CYS A 444 -9.40 -16.79 -20.67
CA CYS A 444 -9.26 -17.64 -21.83
C CYS A 444 -7.88 -18.31 -21.79
N PRO A 445 -7.79 -19.65 -21.67
CA PRO A 445 -6.51 -20.33 -21.53
C PRO A 445 -5.72 -20.31 -22.85
N PRO A 446 -4.38 -20.51 -22.79
CA PRO A 446 -3.58 -20.83 -23.96
C PRO A 446 -4.14 -22.04 -24.71
N SER A 447 -3.92 -22.10 -26.02
CA SER A 447 -4.39 -23.20 -26.86
C SER A 447 -3.36 -23.59 -27.90
N ALA A 448 -3.23 -24.89 -28.16
CA ALA A 448 -2.28 -25.42 -29.14
C ALA A 448 -2.59 -24.98 -30.59
N VAL A 449 -3.81 -24.54 -30.89
CA VAL A 449 -4.19 -24.05 -32.21
C VAL A 449 -3.74 -22.60 -32.49
N PHE A 450 -3.16 -21.92 -31.50
CA PHE A 450 -2.75 -20.52 -31.60
C PHE A 450 -1.29 -20.33 -31.17
N GLY A 451 -0.44 -19.87 -32.10
CA GLY A 451 0.93 -19.48 -31.80
C GLY A 451 0.99 -18.14 -31.09
N GLU A 452 1.37 -18.14 -29.81
CA GLU A 452 1.39 -16.94 -28.96
C GLU A 452 2.69 -16.12 -29.03
N PHE A 453 3.70 -16.65 -29.73
CA PHE A 453 5.01 -16.02 -29.87
C PHE A 453 4.92 -14.65 -30.53
N ASN A 454 5.60 -13.63 -29.97
CA ASN A 454 5.62 -12.25 -30.46
C ASN A 454 4.25 -11.61 -30.70
N MET A 455 3.20 -12.10 -30.03
CA MET A 455 1.87 -11.50 -30.11
C MET A 455 1.77 -10.30 -29.17
N GLN A 456 1.11 -9.24 -29.65
CA GLN A 456 0.75 -8.10 -28.79
C GLN A 456 -0.44 -8.45 -27.89
N PRO A 457 -0.57 -7.80 -26.71
CA PRO A 457 -1.54 -8.20 -25.70
C PRO A 457 -2.99 -8.27 -26.16
N ALA A 458 -3.45 -7.35 -27.02
CA ALA A 458 -4.81 -7.34 -27.52
C ALA A 458 -5.10 -8.55 -28.43
N ALA A 459 -4.21 -8.83 -29.37
CA ALA A 459 -4.29 -9.97 -30.26
C ALA A 459 -4.13 -11.30 -29.51
N LEU A 460 -3.23 -11.37 -28.51
CA LEU A 460 -3.08 -12.53 -27.65
C LEU A 460 -4.39 -12.88 -26.92
N ARG A 461 -5.05 -11.89 -26.30
CA ARG A 461 -6.35 -12.07 -25.65
C ARG A 461 -7.44 -12.50 -26.65
N GLY A 462 -7.49 -11.84 -27.80
CA GLY A 462 -8.43 -12.17 -28.88
C GLY A 462 -8.30 -13.61 -29.36
N GLY A 463 -7.07 -14.07 -29.59
CA GLY A 463 -6.76 -15.43 -30.07
C GLY A 463 -7.09 -16.50 -29.04
N ARG A 464 -6.67 -16.32 -27.77
CA ARG A 464 -7.03 -17.23 -26.67
C ARG A 464 -8.55 -17.37 -26.51
N CYS A 465 -9.27 -16.25 -26.52
CA CYS A 465 -10.72 -16.29 -26.38
C CYS A 465 -11.42 -16.89 -27.59
N ALA A 466 -10.95 -16.62 -28.80
CA ALA A 466 -11.51 -17.27 -29.98
C ALA A 466 -11.29 -18.78 -29.96
N ALA A 467 -10.10 -19.26 -29.60
CA ALA A 467 -9.82 -20.68 -29.46
C ALA A 467 -10.72 -21.36 -28.41
N ALA A 468 -11.01 -20.66 -27.30
CA ALA A 468 -11.91 -21.17 -26.26
C ALA A 468 -13.39 -21.19 -26.68
N ILE A 469 -13.84 -20.21 -27.47
CA ILE A 469 -15.24 -20.06 -27.91
C ILE A 469 -15.56 -21.01 -29.07
N TRP A 470 -14.62 -21.18 -30.00
CA TRP A 470 -14.78 -21.99 -31.20
C TRP A 470 -13.71 -23.09 -31.26
N PRO A 471 -13.83 -24.16 -30.47
CA PRO A 471 -12.87 -25.26 -30.46
C PRO A 471 -12.78 -26.01 -31.81
N GLN A 472 -13.73 -25.79 -32.72
CA GLN A 472 -13.71 -26.32 -34.09
C GLN A 472 -12.77 -25.58 -35.05
N ILE A 473 -12.20 -24.42 -34.67
CA ILE A 473 -11.19 -23.72 -35.47
C ILE A 473 -9.89 -24.54 -35.44
N PRO A 474 -9.37 -24.98 -36.60
CA PRO A 474 -8.18 -25.83 -36.62
C PRO A 474 -6.89 -25.07 -36.32
N VAL A 475 -6.79 -23.81 -36.74
CA VAL A 475 -5.58 -22.97 -36.63
C VAL A 475 -5.97 -21.51 -36.49
N ILE A 476 -5.26 -20.78 -35.64
CA ILE A 476 -5.27 -19.32 -35.57
C ILE A 476 -3.89 -18.82 -36.00
N GLY A 477 -3.80 -18.24 -37.18
CA GLY A 477 -2.58 -17.61 -37.68
C GLY A 477 -2.28 -16.33 -36.91
N GLY A 478 -1.07 -16.19 -36.37
CA GLY A 478 -0.65 -15.04 -35.57
C GLY A 478 0.55 -14.33 -36.18
N TYR A 479 1.56 -14.07 -35.35
CA TYR A 479 2.83 -13.46 -35.75
C TYR A 479 3.54 -14.28 -36.82
N ARG A 480 3.95 -13.62 -37.90
CA ARG A 480 4.77 -14.16 -38.98
C ARG A 480 5.35 -13.01 -39.82
N PRO A 481 6.50 -13.21 -40.49
CA PRO A 481 6.94 -12.32 -41.56
C PRO A 481 5.86 -12.24 -42.65
N ASP A 482 5.56 -11.01 -43.08
CA ASP A 482 4.51 -10.70 -44.05
C ASP A 482 4.84 -9.35 -44.71
N ALA A 483 4.29 -9.09 -45.88
CA ALA A 483 4.46 -7.82 -46.59
C ALA A 483 3.65 -6.68 -45.93
N LEU A 484 2.54 -7.02 -45.26
CA LEU A 484 1.71 -6.08 -44.53
C LEU A 484 2.10 -6.04 -43.05
N PRO A 485 2.00 -4.89 -42.36
CA PRO A 485 2.60 -4.70 -41.05
C PRO A 485 1.89 -5.42 -39.90
N ASP A 486 0.63 -5.85 -40.05
CA ASP A 486 -0.18 -6.31 -38.91
C ASP A 486 0.29 -7.65 -38.31
N HIS A 487 0.53 -8.67 -39.15
CA HIS A 487 1.08 -9.95 -38.68
C HIS A 487 2.54 -9.84 -38.19
N PRO A 488 3.47 -9.16 -38.89
CA PRO A 488 4.85 -8.96 -38.45
C PRO A 488 4.99 -8.15 -37.17
N SER A 489 3.99 -7.36 -36.80
CA SER A 489 3.98 -6.65 -35.52
C SER A 489 3.21 -7.39 -34.42
N GLY A 490 2.67 -8.58 -34.70
CA GLY A 490 1.99 -9.41 -33.71
C GLY A 490 0.60 -8.90 -33.30
N ARG A 491 -0.03 -8.05 -34.11
CA ARG A 491 -1.32 -7.40 -33.83
C ARG A 491 -2.46 -7.91 -34.70
N ALA A 492 -2.26 -8.97 -35.47
CA ALA A 492 -3.30 -9.59 -36.29
C ALA A 492 -3.49 -11.08 -36.01
N LEU A 493 -4.72 -11.54 -36.26
CA LEU A 493 -5.13 -12.94 -36.20
C LEU A 493 -5.85 -13.34 -37.49
N ASP A 494 -5.51 -14.51 -38.03
CA ASP A 494 -6.30 -15.19 -39.06
C ASP A 494 -6.97 -16.41 -38.43
N LEU A 495 -8.27 -16.32 -38.20
CA LEU A 495 -9.08 -17.40 -37.65
C LEU A 495 -9.53 -18.33 -38.78
N MET A 496 -8.76 -19.39 -39.02
CA MET A 496 -8.99 -20.31 -40.14
C MET A 496 -10.29 -21.08 -39.94
N LEU A 497 -11.13 -21.14 -40.95
CA LEU A 497 -12.34 -21.97 -40.91
C LEU A 497 -11.99 -23.45 -41.16
N PRO A 498 -12.84 -24.40 -40.73
CA PRO A 498 -12.72 -25.80 -41.16
C PRO A 498 -12.75 -25.91 -42.68
N GLU A 499 -11.95 -26.83 -43.25
CA GLU A 499 -11.68 -27.03 -44.68
C GLU A 499 -12.64 -26.35 -45.68
N GLY A 500 -12.08 -25.53 -46.58
CA GLY A 500 -12.78 -24.91 -47.70
C GLY A 500 -13.13 -23.43 -47.48
N CYS A 501 -13.85 -22.85 -48.45
CA CYS A 501 -14.25 -21.45 -48.46
C CYS A 501 -15.64 -21.24 -47.83
N SER A 502 -16.03 -19.97 -47.63
CA SER A 502 -17.36 -19.56 -47.16
C SER A 502 -18.50 -19.94 -48.11
N THR A 503 -18.21 -20.50 -49.29
CA THR A 503 -19.21 -21.09 -50.20
C THR A 503 -19.98 -22.24 -49.53
N GLU A 504 -19.39 -22.90 -48.54
CA GLU A 504 -20.06 -23.85 -47.67
C GLU A 504 -20.90 -23.12 -46.60
N PRO A 505 -22.22 -23.35 -46.48
CA PRO A 505 -23.08 -22.63 -45.54
C PRO A 505 -22.64 -22.72 -44.07
N LYS A 506 -22.02 -23.83 -43.68
CA LYS A 506 -21.44 -24.02 -42.34
C LYS A 506 -20.27 -23.07 -42.06
N ASN A 507 -19.43 -22.82 -43.07
CA ASN A 507 -18.25 -21.96 -42.98
C ASN A 507 -18.67 -20.50 -43.01
N ALA A 508 -19.63 -20.13 -43.87
CA ALA A 508 -20.26 -18.81 -43.85
C ALA A 508 -20.81 -18.47 -42.46
N LYS A 509 -21.62 -19.37 -41.88
CA LYS A 509 -22.22 -19.16 -40.56
C LYS A 509 -21.20 -19.04 -39.44
N LEU A 510 -20.12 -19.83 -39.49
CA LEU A 510 -19.03 -19.76 -38.51
C LEU A 510 -18.26 -18.44 -38.63
N GLY A 511 -17.84 -18.07 -39.85
CA GLY A 511 -17.12 -16.82 -40.08
C GLY A 511 -17.96 -15.58 -39.72
N ASP A 512 -19.26 -15.59 -40.03
CA ASP A 512 -20.18 -14.54 -39.60
C ASP A 512 -20.26 -14.44 -38.07
N ALA A 513 -20.35 -15.57 -37.36
CA ALA A 513 -20.39 -15.59 -35.90
C ALA A 513 -19.09 -15.04 -35.28
N ILE A 514 -17.93 -15.39 -35.85
CA ILE A 514 -16.62 -14.89 -35.41
C ILE A 514 -16.51 -13.38 -35.65
N ALA A 515 -16.81 -12.92 -36.87
CA ALA A 515 -16.75 -11.51 -37.23
C ALA A 515 -17.69 -10.68 -36.33
N ILE A 516 -18.95 -11.10 -36.19
CA ILE A 516 -19.94 -10.41 -35.34
C ILE A 516 -19.47 -10.31 -33.88
N PHE A 517 -18.85 -11.37 -33.34
CA PHE A 517 -18.32 -11.34 -31.99
C PHE A 517 -17.24 -10.27 -31.81
N PHE A 518 -16.26 -10.22 -32.71
CA PHE A 518 -15.20 -9.21 -32.63
C PHE A 518 -15.74 -7.79 -32.85
N MET A 519 -16.75 -7.62 -33.71
CA MET A 519 -17.43 -6.33 -33.92
C MET A 519 -18.19 -5.87 -32.67
N GLN A 520 -18.98 -6.76 -32.05
CA GLN A 520 -19.74 -6.46 -30.84
C GLN A 520 -18.85 -6.17 -29.62
N ASN A 521 -17.62 -6.67 -29.64
CA ASN A 521 -16.65 -6.49 -28.57
C ASN A 521 -15.46 -5.62 -28.99
N ALA A 522 -15.55 -4.88 -30.09
CA ALA A 522 -14.40 -4.19 -30.70
C ALA A 522 -13.70 -3.25 -29.72
N GLY A 523 -14.44 -2.38 -29.03
CA GLY A 523 -13.87 -1.49 -28.02
C GLY A 523 -13.32 -2.19 -26.77
N LYS A 524 -13.80 -3.41 -26.46
CA LYS A 524 -13.36 -4.18 -25.28
C LYS A 524 -12.12 -5.02 -25.56
N LEU A 525 -12.01 -5.51 -26.79
CA LEU A 525 -10.89 -6.31 -27.28
C LEU A 525 -9.80 -5.46 -27.94
N ASP A 526 -10.06 -4.16 -28.12
CA ASP A 526 -9.18 -3.22 -28.81
C ASP A 526 -8.97 -3.57 -30.29
N VAL A 527 -10.06 -3.97 -30.97
CA VAL A 527 -10.07 -4.29 -32.40
C VAL A 527 -9.94 -2.99 -33.20
N GLN A 528 -9.06 -3.00 -34.20
CA GLN A 528 -8.90 -1.92 -35.17
C GLN A 528 -9.76 -2.15 -36.42
N TYR A 529 -9.71 -3.33 -37.01
CA TYR A 529 -10.53 -3.69 -38.18
C TYR A 529 -10.67 -5.21 -38.31
N ILE A 530 -11.65 -5.64 -39.11
CA ILE A 530 -11.96 -7.03 -39.43
C ILE A 530 -12.10 -7.16 -40.94
N ILE A 531 -11.53 -8.21 -41.52
CA ILE A 531 -11.78 -8.58 -42.92
C ILE A 531 -12.44 -9.96 -42.93
N TRP A 532 -13.60 -10.02 -43.58
CA TRP A 532 -14.35 -11.25 -43.74
C TRP A 532 -15.17 -11.21 -45.02
N ASN A 533 -15.15 -12.31 -45.78
CA ASN A 533 -15.97 -12.53 -46.96
C ASN A 533 -15.87 -11.38 -47.99
N GLN A 534 -14.62 -11.02 -48.34
CA GLN A 534 -14.25 -9.95 -49.26
C GLN A 534 -14.78 -8.56 -48.86
N LYS A 535 -14.93 -8.33 -47.57
CA LYS A 535 -15.36 -7.07 -47.00
C LYS A 535 -14.50 -6.70 -45.81
N ILE A 536 -14.34 -5.40 -45.60
CA ILE A 536 -13.65 -4.84 -44.44
C ILE A 536 -14.63 -4.05 -43.57
N TRP A 537 -14.53 -4.25 -42.27
CA TRP A 537 -15.17 -3.47 -41.23
C TRP A 537 -14.11 -2.78 -40.40
N ILE A 538 -14.24 -1.47 -40.16
CA ILE A 538 -13.25 -0.67 -39.40
C ILE A 538 -13.88 -0.22 -38.09
N ALA A 539 -13.17 -0.39 -36.98
CA ALA A 539 -13.58 0.10 -35.68
C ALA A 539 -13.34 1.63 -35.59
N GLY A 540 -14.33 2.37 -35.08
CA GLY A 540 -14.27 3.82 -34.91
C GLY A 540 -14.84 4.28 -33.56
N SER A 541 -14.49 5.50 -33.12
CA SER A 541 -14.87 6.07 -31.82
C SER A 541 -16.35 6.45 -31.72
N GLU A 542 -17.03 6.67 -32.84
CA GLU A 542 -18.48 6.88 -32.92
C GLU A 542 -19.05 6.08 -34.11
N ALA A 543 -19.29 4.78 -33.85
CA ALA A 543 -20.17 3.84 -34.56
C ALA A 543 -20.15 3.80 -36.12
N ILE A 544 -19.43 2.81 -36.67
CA ILE A 544 -19.93 2.06 -37.83
C ILE A 544 -20.77 0.91 -37.24
N PRO A 545 -22.09 0.85 -37.49
CA PRO A 545 -22.94 -0.25 -37.03
C PRO A 545 -22.37 -1.61 -37.46
N PRO A 546 -22.62 -2.71 -36.73
CA PRO A 546 -22.21 -4.05 -37.15
C PRO A 546 -22.75 -4.50 -38.52
N THR A 547 -23.67 -3.72 -39.10
CA THR A 547 -24.29 -3.94 -40.40
C THR A 547 -23.57 -3.26 -41.56
N GLU A 548 -22.61 -2.37 -41.30
CA GLU A 548 -21.96 -1.57 -42.33
C GLU A 548 -20.56 -2.12 -42.67
N TRP A 549 -20.49 -2.84 -43.80
CA TRP A 549 -19.27 -3.40 -44.36
C TRP A 549 -18.88 -2.67 -45.64
N ARG A 550 -17.59 -2.42 -45.84
CA ARG A 550 -17.06 -1.91 -47.11
C ARG A 550 -16.59 -3.08 -47.98
N GLY A 551 -17.12 -3.17 -49.20
CA GLY A 551 -16.67 -4.17 -50.17
C GLY A 551 -15.20 -3.95 -50.58
N MET A 552 -14.49 -5.04 -50.82
CA MET A 552 -13.13 -5.02 -51.33
C MET A 552 -13.09 -5.51 -52.78
N SER A 553 -12.13 -5.03 -53.57
CA SER A 553 -11.85 -5.60 -54.89
C SER A 553 -11.47 -7.08 -54.76
N SER A 554 -11.80 -7.88 -55.77
CA SER A 554 -11.42 -9.29 -55.77
C SER A 554 -9.92 -9.40 -55.96
N ARG A 555 -9.26 -10.20 -55.12
CA ARG A 555 -7.83 -10.48 -55.12
C ARG A 555 -7.50 -11.88 -55.67
N GLY A 556 -8.48 -12.52 -56.30
CA GLY A 556 -8.27 -13.70 -57.15
C GLY A 556 -8.24 -15.06 -56.47
N SER A 557 -8.27 -15.15 -55.13
CA SER A 557 -8.31 -16.44 -54.42
C SER A 557 -9.17 -16.40 -53.16
N CYS A 558 -9.50 -17.59 -52.65
CA CYS A 558 -10.27 -17.76 -51.42
C CYS A 558 -9.56 -17.09 -50.23
N THR A 559 -8.28 -17.42 -50.04
CA THR A 559 -7.46 -16.83 -48.98
C THR A 559 -7.28 -15.34 -49.15
N ALA A 560 -6.95 -14.85 -50.36
CA ALA A 560 -6.73 -13.42 -50.57
C ALA A 560 -8.01 -12.58 -50.35
N ASN A 561 -9.17 -13.16 -50.62
CA ASN A 561 -10.48 -12.57 -50.38
C ASN A 561 -11.03 -12.82 -48.96
N HIS A 562 -10.26 -13.47 -48.08
CA HIS A 562 -10.65 -13.72 -46.69
C HIS A 562 -11.99 -14.45 -46.59
N VAL A 563 -12.17 -15.48 -47.42
CA VAL A 563 -13.37 -16.34 -47.41
C VAL A 563 -13.12 -17.70 -46.76
N ASP A 564 -11.88 -18.09 -46.50
CA ASP A 564 -11.49 -19.27 -45.70
C ASP A 564 -11.06 -18.92 -44.27
N HIS A 565 -10.96 -17.64 -43.92
CA HIS A 565 -10.63 -17.17 -42.57
C HIS A 565 -11.23 -15.80 -42.27
N VAL A 566 -11.45 -15.51 -40.99
CA VAL A 566 -11.73 -14.15 -40.51
C VAL A 566 -10.42 -13.53 -40.07
N HIS A 567 -10.03 -12.42 -40.68
CA HIS A 567 -8.88 -11.65 -40.24
C HIS A 567 -9.30 -10.56 -39.27
N VAL A 568 -8.60 -10.43 -38.15
CA VAL A 568 -8.84 -9.40 -37.13
C VAL A 568 -7.53 -8.72 -36.80
N SER A 569 -7.48 -7.40 -36.98
CA SER A 569 -6.36 -6.58 -36.55
C SER A 569 -6.76 -5.77 -35.32
N PHE A 570 -5.81 -5.61 -34.40
CA PHE A 570 -5.97 -4.94 -33.12
C PHE A 570 -5.16 -3.65 -33.09
N ASN A 571 -5.57 -2.69 -32.26
CA ASN A 571 -4.74 -1.52 -31.98
C ASN A 571 -3.49 -1.97 -31.21
N GLY A 572 -2.37 -1.32 -31.51
CA GLY A 572 -1.07 -1.71 -31.00
C GLY A 572 0.07 -0.98 -31.71
N PHE A 573 1.30 -1.35 -31.40
CA PHE A 573 2.49 -0.79 -32.03
C PHE A 573 2.72 -1.44 -33.40
N ASN A 574 3.38 -0.76 -34.33
CA ASN A 574 3.75 -1.35 -35.63
C ASN A 574 5.09 -2.11 -35.59
N VAL A 575 5.43 -2.65 -34.41
CA VAL A 575 6.62 -3.47 -34.17
C VAL A 575 6.24 -4.63 -33.25
N ALA A 576 6.81 -5.81 -33.49
CA ALA A 576 6.60 -6.95 -32.62
C ALA A 576 7.25 -6.71 -31.24
N PRO A 577 6.71 -7.30 -30.16
CA PRO A 577 7.42 -7.39 -28.90
C PRO A 577 8.78 -8.07 -29.13
N THR A 578 9.85 -7.47 -28.62
CA THR A 578 11.16 -8.13 -28.58
C THR A 578 11.12 -9.23 -27.54
N PRO A 579 11.62 -10.44 -27.81
CA PRO A 579 12.03 -11.35 -26.75
C PRO A 579 13.02 -10.58 -25.87
N GLU A 580 12.76 -10.46 -24.56
CA GLU A 580 13.83 -10.02 -23.66
C GLU A 580 15.01 -10.96 -23.90
N SER A 581 16.19 -10.38 -24.15
CA SER A 581 17.43 -11.13 -24.27
C SER A 581 17.58 -12.05 -23.06
N ASP A 582 17.68 -13.36 -23.32
CA ASP A 582 18.14 -14.31 -22.32
C ASP A 582 19.41 -13.75 -21.67
N PRO A 583 19.47 -13.62 -20.33
CA PRO A 583 20.69 -13.17 -19.66
C PRO A 583 21.83 -14.21 -19.69
N ASP A 584 21.63 -15.37 -20.34
CA ASP A 584 22.58 -16.50 -20.34
C ASP A 584 23.19 -16.82 -21.72
N SER A 585 23.14 -15.92 -22.70
CA SER A 585 23.95 -16.08 -23.93
C SER A 585 25.30 -15.37 -23.83
N ASP A 586 26.06 -15.65 -22.78
CA ASP A 586 27.50 -15.42 -22.77
C ASP A 586 28.17 -16.70 -23.31
N ASP A 587 28.49 -16.73 -24.60
CA ASP A 587 29.61 -17.52 -25.13
C ASP A 587 29.85 -17.19 -26.62
N ALA A 588 30.86 -16.35 -26.86
CA ALA A 588 31.90 -16.60 -27.86
C ALA A 588 32.88 -15.42 -27.83
N VAL A 589 33.89 -15.57 -26.97
CA VAL A 589 35.15 -14.86 -27.10
C VAL A 589 35.80 -15.38 -28.37
N ASP A 590 35.91 -14.55 -29.41
CA ASP A 590 36.92 -14.74 -30.45
C ASP A 590 37.60 -13.40 -30.72
N GLU A 591 38.89 -13.37 -30.37
CA GLU A 591 39.85 -12.34 -30.71
C GLU A 591 40.19 -12.44 -32.20
N ASP A 592 40.07 -11.34 -32.96
CA ASP A 592 41.16 -10.93 -33.85
C ASP A 592 41.09 -9.43 -34.17
N GLY A 593 42.25 -8.80 -34.24
CA GLY A 593 42.45 -7.36 -34.21
C GLY A 593 42.32 -6.66 -35.56
N GLY A 594 42.13 -5.34 -35.51
CA GLY A 594 42.24 -4.47 -36.69
C GLY A 594 41.98 -3.01 -36.40
N LYS A 595 43.05 -2.22 -36.34
CA LYS A 595 43.06 -0.75 -36.20
C LYS A 595 42.40 -0.08 -37.42
N ASP A 596 41.57 0.95 -37.23
CA ASP A 596 41.84 2.35 -37.62
C ASP A 596 40.60 3.26 -37.64
N LYS A 597 40.92 4.57 -37.61
CA LYS A 597 40.18 5.80 -37.30
C LYS A 597 38.93 6.19 -38.13
N PRO A 598 38.19 7.25 -37.70
CA PRO A 598 36.82 7.58 -38.11
C PRO A 598 36.73 8.56 -39.29
N THR A 599 35.73 8.39 -40.14
CA THR A 599 35.18 9.39 -41.09
C THR A 599 33.71 8.98 -41.33
N GLY A 600 32.67 9.81 -41.42
CA GLY A 600 32.49 11.25 -41.34
C GLY A 600 30.98 11.57 -41.37
N LYS A 601 30.64 12.75 -40.82
CA LYS A 601 29.44 13.62 -40.97
C LYS A 601 27.98 13.07 -41.05
N PRO A 602 27.01 13.83 -40.50
CA PRO A 602 25.61 13.43 -40.37
C PRO A 602 24.77 13.83 -41.60
N SER A 603 23.84 12.96 -42.01
CA SER A 603 22.74 13.34 -42.90
C SER A 603 21.53 13.76 -42.09
N LYS A 604 20.97 14.89 -42.50
CA LYS A 604 19.71 15.48 -42.07
C LYS A 604 18.51 14.81 -42.76
N ASP A 605 17.35 15.06 -42.16
CA ASP A 605 15.97 14.95 -42.69
C ASP A 605 15.48 13.49 -42.87
N SER A 606 14.27 13.08 -42.50
CA SER A 606 12.98 13.78 -42.60
C SER A 606 11.89 13.11 -41.76
N ASP A 607 10.86 13.89 -41.45
CA ASP A 607 9.58 13.55 -40.81
C ASP A 607 8.93 12.24 -41.29
N GLY A 608 8.70 11.31 -40.36
CA GLY A 608 7.88 10.12 -40.56
C GLY A 608 6.39 10.43 -40.42
N LYS A 609 5.75 10.79 -41.53
CA LYS A 609 4.29 10.85 -41.67
C LYS A 609 3.72 9.43 -41.66
N ASN A 610 2.64 9.22 -40.88
CA ASN A 610 1.73 8.08 -41.02
C ASN A 610 1.29 7.95 -42.49
N GLN A 611 1.70 6.87 -43.14
CA GLN A 611 1.26 6.52 -44.49
C GLN A 611 0.12 5.50 -44.37
N ILE A 612 -1.10 5.97 -44.58
CA ILE A 612 -2.24 5.14 -44.96
C ILE A 612 -2.15 5.02 -46.48
N ASP A 613 -2.13 3.79 -46.99
CA ASP A 613 -2.07 3.49 -48.43
C ASP A 613 -3.42 3.86 -49.10
N PRO A 614 -3.44 4.68 -50.18
CA PRO A 614 -4.67 5.25 -50.73
C PRO A 614 -5.34 4.41 -51.84
N ASP A 615 -4.93 3.17 -52.09
CA ASP A 615 -5.51 2.33 -53.17
C ASP A 615 -6.89 1.72 -52.86
N ALA A 616 -7.64 2.33 -51.93
CA ALA A 616 -9.02 1.99 -51.66
C ALA A 616 -9.90 3.23 -51.79
N VAL A 617 -10.08 3.72 -53.03
CA VAL A 617 -11.28 4.34 -53.63
C VAL A 617 -10.86 5.10 -54.89
N GLY A 618 -11.25 4.61 -56.07
CA GLY A 618 -11.05 5.31 -57.34
C GLY A 618 -11.99 4.80 -58.42
N ASP A 619 -13.00 5.62 -58.73
CA ASP A 619 -13.70 5.85 -60.01
C ASP A 619 -15.10 6.39 -59.65
N GLY A 620 -15.54 7.59 -60.00
CA GLY A 620 -15.13 8.52 -61.03
C GLY A 620 -16.42 8.97 -61.74
N LEU A 621 -17.05 10.05 -61.28
CA LEU A 621 -18.07 10.77 -62.06
C LEU A 621 -17.97 12.27 -61.76
N GLY A 622 -17.65 13.03 -62.80
CA GLY A 622 -17.47 14.48 -62.74
C GLY A 622 -18.78 15.24 -62.62
N VAL A 623 -18.69 16.45 -62.07
CA VAL A 623 -19.71 17.48 -62.25
C VAL A 623 -19.01 18.83 -62.42
N GLU A 624 -19.54 19.56 -63.39
CA GLU A 624 -19.14 20.87 -63.91
C GLU A 624 -19.11 21.98 -62.85
N LYS A 625 -18.27 23.00 -63.12
CA LYS A 625 -18.35 24.32 -62.48
C LYS A 625 -19.69 24.99 -62.81
N PRO A 626 -20.19 25.83 -61.89
CA PRO A 626 -20.41 27.20 -62.31
C PRO A 626 -19.91 28.26 -61.32
N THR A 627 -19.81 29.46 -61.88
CA THR A 627 -19.23 30.71 -61.39
C THR A 627 -20.15 31.53 -60.47
N THR A 628 -19.53 32.22 -59.52
CA THR A 628 -19.80 33.60 -59.00
C THR A 628 -21.22 33.96 -58.53
N SER A 629 -21.36 34.35 -57.25
CA SER A 629 -21.59 35.74 -56.80
C SER A 629 -22.00 35.80 -55.32
N ASP A 630 -21.35 36.68 -54.56
CA ASP A 630 -21.79 37.24 -53.27
C ASP A 630 -23.00 38.19 -53.48
N PRO A 631 -23.91 38.40 -52.50
CA PRO A 631 -23.58 39.24 -51.33
C PRO A 631 -24.26 38.91 -49.98
N ALA A 632 -23.50 39.15 -48.90
CA ALA A 632 -23.80 39.88 -47.64
C ALA A 632 -25.13 39.66 -46.82
N PRO A 633 -25.11 39.92 -45.49
CA PRO A 633 -25.85 39.15 -44.48
C PRO A 633 -27.14 39.83 -43.98
N VAL A 634 -28.07 39.03 -43.43
CA VAL A 634 -29.20 39.56 -42.64
C VAL A 634 -29.43 38.75 -41.36
N ASN A 635 -29.60 39.53 -40.29
CA ASN A 635 -29.85 39.26 -38.88
C ASN A 635 -30.99 38.27 -38.54
N SER A 636 -30.81 37.56 -37.42
CA SER A 636 -31.89 37.10 -36.51
C SER A 636 -32.53 38.30 -35.80
N PRO A 637 -33.81 38.24 -35.35
CA PRO A 637 -34.07 37.68 -34.03
C PRO A 637 -35.47 37.05 -33.76
N SER A 638 -35.50 36.26 -32.67
CA SER A 638 -36.54 36.14 -31.62
C SER A 638 -37.94 35.54 -31.89
N THR A 639 -38.31 34.59 -30.99
CA THR A 639 -39.63 34.29 -30.36
C THR A 639 -40.80 33.96 -31.29
N GLU A 640 -41.50 32.83 -31.17
CA GLU A 640 -42.20 32.20 -30.02
C GLU A 640 -42.17 30.67 -30.09
#